data_AF-A0A8C3NWC5-F1
#
_entry.id   AF-A0A8C3NWC5-F1
#
_cell.length_a   1.000
_cell.length_b   1.000
_cell.length_c   1.000
_cell.angle_alpha   90.00
_cell.angle_beta   90.00
_cell.angle_gamma   90.00
#
_symmetry.space_group_name_H-M   'P 1'
#
loop_
_entity.id
_entity.type
_entity.pdbx_description
1 polymer ?
#
loop_
_entity_poly.entity_id
_entity_poly.type
_entity_poly.pdbx_seq_one_letter_code
_entity_poly.pdbx_strand_id
1 'polypeptide(L)'
;MESVALVAPVTALEFAGNVLLAGTGPEVVAFWLNGSGPAAAAGRRSVLCEASVQGLRAEPGPGSATRVVVFGGRWLAVLAVRHGGADGGPRLATCSGGTARELRARVWEVRWAAGRRLALALGGGTVALYEWWGGGRWLRQASCGGAGALRCAVLAGVGWARLALAAGTAMGAVVVWRAAAAKAPQRQLCGHQGAVLALCYAASRGLLASASEDRSVRLWAVGDLGGGDGSGACLLVCYGHGARVAAVVLRGLLPVSAGEDGACLEWDGGGGVRRARRGHRGALRALALRPAGGRLATGGDDGGVRLWQPRRAAAEAVSAVAALGVPERPRAVLLAGPRRVLALGEAGGLATFEVDQGRWAPVLHPTASEPRAVLAAVPLRGWDETLCALAGGDGRLLLFALSRPGAAAELKLFEGPVHRLSWAPRPGLPPDTAAALLASGPDGEMLWLDVTHRLGQAPSVQLMGRYLLPPCKQRWHTCAAFLPQEGLLVCGDRRGSLILFPCSSSSACAAQSIVNGGTDTVVEDSSNELEPSWLLQKGALPLESPLSVLFGLHGKTGVTSVTIHRGYIYSTGRDGVYRQLRLQDQQLEVLQKHRPCKGLQWIEELHFTSDGDLLVLGFHADNFVVWSSRTGENIHCISCGGGHRSWSYCSSPLAEVFAFIKSGDVMLYHRKAEPCEQQVLLASLHGRQITCVRRLGAVEVPGRATFNVFVTGSEDTMACVLVLSENSRAAVPLARLSDHISSVRTLALSMGPGDEGLSALLFSAGGRAQIECYRLLCTGDTASESAVACQVIHVASHRLDKHWEQKKNRHKLVKMDPETRYMSLSVLPGTSIKQLPTSWKFLAAACSDGSVRIFGLLEAAQKLVLVAESFHHQRCVLKVEAFLHTWAGGERRHLLCSAATDGSIAFWDITGPIMDAVDALHQAEGEMQPLALDAPLVTVMAHSCGVNSLHIRETPEGRYLVASGSDDGSIHVCLLEVALGRGEAAAGTSLQVLERVSRPCAHAAHVTGIRVLRPDLLLSASVDQRLTLWNQRPGELVPLSTTFFHVPDLAELDCWEEVEAGGELRYYCVLCGQGLEMLCGTAPPNLLHKRLPSEGVGV
;
A
#
# COMPACT_ATOMS: atom_id res chain seq x y z
N MET A 1 20.47 -12.41 -20.64
CA MET A 1 20.16 -12.26 -19.20
C MET A 1 19.04 -13.23 -18.86
N GLU A 2 18.91 -13.65 -17.60
CA GLU A 2 17.90 -14.60 -17.11
C GLU A 2 17.01 -13.93 -16.04
N SER A 3 15.73 -14.30 -15.98
CA SER A 3 14.77 -13.76 -14.99
C SER A 3 15.01 -14.36 -13.61
N VAL A 4 15.28 -13.49 -12.65
CA VAL A 4 15.43 -13.80 -11.22
C VAL A 4 14.08 -13.76 -10.52
N ALA A 5 13.32 -12.69 -10.73
CA ALA A 5 12.01 -12.48 -10.10
C ALA A 5 11.07 -11.71 -11.04
N LEU A 6 9.78 -12.07 -11.00
CA LEU A 6 8.74 -11.42 -11.79
C LEU A 6 7.49 -11.17 -10.92
N VAL A 7 6.99 -9.96 -10.96
CA VAL A 7 5.68 -9.56 -10.43
C VAL A 7 4.85 -9.06 -11.60
N ALA A 8 3.82 -9.82 -11.95
CA ALA A 8 2.98 -9.54 -13.12
C ALA A 8 1.49 -9.66 -12.75
N PRO A 9 0.59 -9.02 -13.53
CA PRO A 9 -0.84 -9.19 -13.38
C PRO A 9 -1.29 -10.66 -13.35
N VAL A 10 -2.20 -10.98 -12.43
CA VAL A 10 -2.81 -12.31 -12.33
C VAL A 10 -4.00 -12.37 -13.27
N THR A 11 -3.85 -13.09 -14.38
CA THR A 11 -4.81 -13.07 -15.49
C THR A 11 -5.63 -14.36 -15.63
N ALA A 12 -5.24 -15.42 -14.93
CA ALA A 12 -6.01 -16.66 -14.87
C ALA A 12 -5.96 -17.28 -13.46
N LEU A 13 -7.08 -17.86 -13.02
CA LEU A 13 -7.18 -18.64 -11.79
C LEU A 13 -7.98 -19.92 -12.08
N GLU A 14 -7.56 -21.04 -11.49
CA GLU A 14 -8.25 -22.33 -11.62
C GLU A 14 -8.02 -23.19 -10.37
N PHE A 15 -9.07 -23.88 -9.91
CA PHE A 15 -8.93 -24.87 -8.83
C PHE A 15 -8.65 -26.27 -9.39
N ALA A 16 -7.56 -26.87 -8.93
CA ALA A 16 -7.16 -28.26 -9.18
C ALA A 16 -7.25 -29.06 -7.87
N GLY A 17 -8.47 -29.46 -7.48
CA GLY A 17 -8.73 -30.12 -6.20
C GLY A 17 -8.48 -29.18 -5.00
N ASN A 18 -7.47 -29.48 -4.18
CA ASN A 18 -7.02 -28.64 -3.05
C ASN A 18 -5.87 -27.68 -3.44
N VAL A 19 -5.54 -27.57 -4.72
CA VAL A 19 -4.54 -26.62 -5.24
C VAL A 19 -5.28 -25.47 -5.92
N LEU A 20 -4.91 -24.24 -5.61
CA LEU A 20 -5.26 -23.09 -6.45
C LEU A 20 -4.08 -22.82 -7.39
N LEU A 21 -4.36 -22.66 -8.68
CA LEU A 21 -3.39 -22.28 -9.69
C LEU A 21 -3.64 -20.84 -10.12
N ALA A 22 -2.58 -20.05 -10.25
CA ALA A 22 -2.63 -18.68 -10.74
C ALA A 22 -1.66 -18.51 -11.92
N GLY A 23 -2.15 -17.92 -13.02
CA GLY A 23 -1.34 -17.49 -14.15
C GLY A 23 -0.84 -16.07 -13.94
N THR A 24 0.48 -15.88 -13.87
CA THR A 24 1.15 -14.58 -13.62
C THR A 24 2.21 -14.36 -14.70
N GLY A 25 1.99 -13.42 -15.62
CA GLY A 25 2.82 -13.32 -16.82
C GLY A 25 2.92 -14.70 -17.53
N PRO A 26 4.10 -15.16 -17.95
CA PRO A 26 4.28 -16.48 -18.56
C PRO A 26 4.30 -17.66 -17.56
N GLU A 27 4.17 -17.38 -16.27
CA GLU A 27 4.33 -18.35 -15.20
C GLU A 27 3.01 -18.85 -14.62
N VAL A 28 3.06 -20.06 -14.04
CA VAL A 28 2.00 -20.62 -13.23
C VAL A 28 2.50 -20.82 -11.80
N VAL A 29 1.75 -20.29 -10.84
CA VAL A 29 1.98 -20.42 -9.39
C VAL A 29 0.91 -21.34 -8.80
N ALA A 30 1.32 -22.27 -7.95
CA ALA A 30 0.46 -23.23 -7.27
C ALA A 30 0.44 -22.99 -5.76
N PHE A 31 -0.76 -22.90 -5.18
CA PHE A 31 -0.98 -22.73 -3.73
C PHE A 31 -1.65 -23.95 -3.14
N TRP A 32 -1.13 -24.45 -2.02
CA TRP A 32 -1.73 -25.57 -1.30
C TRP A 32 -2.73 -25.09 -0.26
N LEU A 33 -3.94 -25.67 -0.24
CA LEU A 33 -5.06 -25.14 0.53
C LEU A 33 -5.47 -25.99 1.76
N ASN A 34 -4.61 -26.92 2.23
CA ASN A 34 -4.92 -27.79 3.38
C ASN A 34 -4.63 -27.10 4.73
N GLY A 35 -5.60 -27.16 5.67
CA GLY A 35 -5.42 -26.78 7.08
C GLY A 35 -5.73 -25.32 7.42
N SER A 36 -5.79 -25.01 8.73
CA SER A 36 -6.04 -23.68 9.31
C SER A 36 -4.82 -22.74 9.27
N GLY A 37 -3.74 -23.11 8.57
CA GLY A 37 -2.52 -22.32 8.43
C GLY A 37 -2.50 -21.43 7.17
N PRO A 38 -1.52 -20.50 7.07
CA PRO A 38 -1.33 -19.68 5.89
C PRO A 38 -0.95 -20.57 4.68
N ALA A 39 -1.75 -20.51 3.62
CA ALA A 39 -1.49 -21.21 2.38
C ALA A 39 -0.34 -20.49 1.65
N ALA A 40 0.85 -21.08 1.70
CA ALA A 40 2.02 -20.58 0.99
C ALA A 40 2.02 -21.04 -0.48
N ALA A 41 2.67 -20.26 -1.35
CA ALA A 41 3.02 -20.72 -2.68
C ALA A 41 3.92 -21.94 -2.56
N ALA A 42 3.51 -23.05 -3.17
CA ALA A 42 4.19 -24.34 -3.03
C ALA A 42 4.94 -24.77 -4.30
N GLY A 43 4.71 -24.07 -5.43
CA GLY A 43 5.49 -24.25 -6.65
C GLY A 43 5.22 -23.16 -7.67
N ARG A 44 6.26 -22.75 -8.41
CA ARG A 44 6.19 -21.75 -9.48
C ARG A 44 6.98 -22.26 -10.69
N ARG A 45 6.48 -21.99 -11.90
CA ARG A 45 7.14 -22.42 -13.14
C ARG A 45 6.81 -21.48 -14.29
N SER A 46 7.82 -21.09 -15.08
CA SER A 46 7.60 -20.49 -16.39
C SER A 46 7.16 -21.55 -17.40
N VAL A 47 6.04 -21.28 -18.07
CA VAL A 47 5.32 -22.27 -18.89
C VAL A 47 5.20 -21.81 -20.32
N LEU A 48 4.90 -20.54 -20.53
CA LEU A 48 4.82 -19.93 -21.85
C LEU A 48 6.11 -19.16 -22.16
N CYS A 49 6.44 -18.95 -23.43
CA CYS A 49 7.67 -18.29 -23.82
C CYS A 49 7.50 -16.76 -23.90
N GLU A 50 6.64 -16.28 -24.80
CA GLU A 50 6.49 -14.85 -25.12
C GLU A 50 5.04 -14.37 -24.90
N ALA A 51 4.31 -15.01 -23.99
CA ALA A 51 2.91 -14.67 -23.74
C ALA A 51 2.51 -14.87 -22.29
N SER A 52 1.62 -14.01 -21.81
CA SER A 52 0.99 -14.18 -20.51
C SER A 52 -0.05 -15.30 -20.52
N VAL A 53 -0.16 -16.03 -19.42
CA VAL A 53 -1.14 -17.09 -19.19
C VAL A 53 -2.53 -16.48 -19.08
N GLN A 54 -3.35 -16.61 -20.12
CA GLN A 54 -4.72 -16.06 -20.16
C GLN A 54 -5.77 -17.08 -19.72
N GLY A 55 -5.43 -18.37 -19.66
CA GLY A 55 -6.36 -19.40 -19.24
C GLY A 55 -5.69 -20.68 -18.72
N LEU A 56 -6.38 -21.31 -17.78
CA LEU A 56 -6.01 -22.54 -17.10
C LEU A 56 -7.23 -23.47 -17.07
N ARG A 57 -7.06 -24.75 -17.42
CA ARG A 57 -8.15 -25.75 -17.30
C ARG A 57 -7.61 -27.03 -16.73
N ALA A 58 -8.11 -27.41 -15.56
CA ALA A 58 -7.70 -28.62 -14.86
C ALA A 58 -8.61 -29.81 -15.20
N GLU A 59 -8.02 -31.00 -15.33
CA GLU A 59 -8.74 -32.28 -15.33
C GLU A 59 -8.04 -33.32 -14.44
N PRO A 60 -8.76 -34.29 -13.88
CA PRO A 60 -8.14 -35.45 -13.25
C PRO A 60 -7.24 -36.21 -14.26
N GLY A 61 -5.98 -36.43 -13.90
CA GLY A 61 -5.03 -37.23 -14.69
C GLY A 61 -4.92 -38.67 -14.20
N PRO A 62 -4.09 -39.51 -14.85
CA PRO A 62 -3.80 -40.86 -14.37
C PRO A 62 -3.01 -40.83 -13.05
N GLY A 63 -3.39 -41.70 -12.10
CA GLY A 63 -2.82 -41.73 -10.75
C GLY A 63 -3.37 -40.60 -9.86
N SER A 64 -2.54 -40.07 -8.96
CA SER A 64 -2.88 -38.94 -8.07
C SER A 64 -2.56 -37.56 -8.68
N ALA A 65 -2.20 -37.49 -9.96
CA ALA A 65 -1.80 -36.25 -10.63
C ALA A 65 -2.98 -35.57 -11.33
N THR A 66 -3.09 -34.24 -11.20
CA THR A 66 -4.04 -33.43 -11.99
C THR A 66 -3.34 -32.91 -13.24
N ARG A 67 -3.98 -32.97 -14.41
CA ARG A 67 -3.46 -32.36 -15.64
C ARG A 67 -4.03 -30.97 -15.81
N VAL A 68 -3.22 -30.05 -16.29
CA VAL A 68 -3.62 -28.66 -16.50
C VAL A 68 -3.14 -28.21 -17.86
N VAL A 69 -4.05 -27.77 -18.69
CA VAL A 69 -3.70 -27.09 -19.94
C VAL A 69 -3.63 -25.60 -19.67
N VAL A 70 -2.54 -25.00 -20.16
CA VAL A 70 -2.17 -23.60 -19.97
C VAL A 70 -2.13 -22.96 -21.35
N PHE A 71 -2.80 -21.83 -21.52
CA PHE A 71 -2.83 -21.14 -22.82
C PHE A 71 -2.84 -19.63 -22.68
N GLY A 72 -2.32 -18.95 -23.69
CA GLY A 72 -2.20 -17.50 -23.71
C GLY A 72 -1.64 -16.99 -25.04
N GLY A 73 -2.26 -15.97 -25.62
CA GLY A 73 -1.88 -15.50 -26.95
C GLY A 73 -1.97 -16.65 -27.97
N ARG A 74 -0.87 -16.95 -28.67
CA ARG A 74 -0.77 -18.08 -29.61
C ARG A 74 -0.20 -19.35 -28.99
N TRP A 75 0.05 -19.37 -27.68
CA TRP A 75 0.79 -20.43 -27.02
C TRP A 75 -0.13 -21.39 -26.25
N LEU A 76 0.27 -22.67 -26.23
CA LEU A 76 -0.41 -23.77 -25.55
C LEU A 76 0.61 -24.70 -24.89
N ALA A 77 0.37 -25.12 -23.65
CA ALA A 77 1.20 -26.04 -22.89
C ALA A 77 0.36 -26.97 -22.00
N VAL A 78 0.91 -28.12 -21.61
CA VAL A 78 0.24 -29.06 -20.69
C VAL A 78 1.16 -29.44 -19.54
N LEU A 79 0.69 -29.22 -18.31
CA LEU A 79 1.36 -29.51 -17.06
C LEU A 79 0.67 -30.66 -16.30
N ALA A 80 1.44 -31.30 -15.43
CA ALA A 80 0.97 -32.19 -14.39
C ALA A 80 1.22 -31.53 -13.02
N VAL A 81 0.19 -31.47 -12.20
CA VAL A 81 0.24 -31.08 -10.79
C VAL A 81 0.27 -32.37 -9.98
N ARG A 82 1.37 -32.62 -9.27
CA ARG A 82 1.56 -33.82 -8.43
C ARG A 82 1.59 -33.44 -6.95
N HIS A 83 1.04 -34.32 -6.11
CA HIS A 83 1.12 -34.21 -4.64
C HIS A 83 2.33 -35.00 -4.11
N GLY A 84 3.04 -34.47 -3.09
CA GLY A 84 4.07 -35.21 -2.35
C GLY A 84 5.53 -34.90 -2.72
N GLY A 85 5.91 -33.62 -2.83
CA GLY A 85 7.34 -33.25 -2.83
C GLY A 85 8.02 -33.48 -1.47
N ALA A 86 9.35 -33.29 -1.39
CA ALA A 86 10.13 -33.41 -0.15
C ALA A 86 9.56 -32.58 1.02
N ASP A 87 8.94 -31.43 0.72
CA ASP A 87 8.29 -30.52 1.69
C ASP A 87 6.76 -30.69 1.78
N GLY A 88 6.19 -31.72 1.14
CA GLY A 88 4.75 -32.03 1.15
C GLY A 88 3.85 -31.18 0.23
N GLY A 89 4.36 -30.13 -0.42
CA GLY A 89 3.60 -29.23 -1.32
C GLY A 89 3.38 -29.74 -2.77
N PRO A 90 2.45 -29.13 -3.54
CA PRO A 90 2.23 -29.45 -4.96
C PRO A 90 3.42 -29.07 -5.86
N ARG A 91 3.79 -29.97 -6.79
CA ARG A 91 4.86 -29.75 -7.79
C ARG A 91 4.29 -29.62 -9.21
N LEU A 92 4.81 -28.65 -9.96
CA LEU A 92 4.47 -28.39 -11.37
C LEU A 92 5.49 -29.06 -12.30
N ALA A 93 5.05 -30.11 -13.01
CA ALA A 93 5.88 -30.84 -13.97
C ALA A 93 5.33 -30.70 -15.40
N THR A 94 6.20 -30.60 -16.40
CA THR A 94 5.81 -30.72 -17.81
C THR A 94 5.41 -32.16 -18.13
N CYS A 95 4.32 -32.34 -18.88
CA CYS A 95 3.90 -33.66 -19.32
C CYS A 95 4.72 -34.18 -20.52
N SER A 96 4.67 -35.49 -20.79
CA SER A 96 5.37 -36.15 -21.89
C SER A 96 4.85 -35.69 -23.26
N GLY A 97 5.50 -34.71 -23.88
CA GLY A 97 5.08 -34.18 -25.20
C GLY A 97 5.64 -32.81 -25.59
N GLY A 98 6.44 -32.18 -24.73
CA GLY A 98 7.06 -30.87 -24.96
C GLY A 98 6.70 -29.85 -23.87
N THR A 99 7.35 -28.69 -23.89
CA THR A 99 7.15 -27.59 -22.92
C THR A 99 5.95 -26.73 -23.30
N ALA A 100 6.04 -25.98 -24.39
CA ALA A 100 4.98 -25.15 -24.96
C ALA A 100 5.02 -25.23 -26.49
N ARG A 101 3.89 -24.96 -27.14
CA ARG A 101 3.77 -24.90 -28.60
C ARG A 101 3.09 -23.63 -29.04
N GLU A 102 3.67 -23.01 -30.06
CA GLU A 102 3.05 -21.89 -30.76
C GLU A 102 2.07 -22.40 -31.82
N LEU A 103 0.90 -21.78 -31.88
CA LEU A 103 -0.16 -22.05 -32.84
C LEU A 103 -0.28 -20.89 -33.83
N ARG A 104 -0.91 -21.14 -34.99
CA ARG A 104 -1.07 -20.12 -36.04
C ARG A 104 -2.03 -18.98 -35.68
N ALA A 105 -2.87 -19.17 -34.67
CA ALA A 105 -3.90 -18.23 -34.27
C ALA A 105 -3.97 -18.12 -32.74
N ARG A 106 -4.52 -17.00 -32.26
CA ARG A 106 -4.77 -16.79 -30.83
C ARG A 106 -5.69 -17.87 -30.27
N VAL A 107 -5.39 -18.38 -29.09
CA VAL A 107 -6.24 -19.31 -28.33
C VAL A 107 -7.12 -18.51 -27.38
N TRP A 108 -8.44 -18.64 -27.53
CA TRP A 108 -9.42 -17.99 -26.65
C TRP A 108 -9.93 -18.90 -25.55
N GLU A 109 -10.09 -20.19 -25.85
CA GLU A 109 -10.57 -21.18 -24.90
C GLU A 109 -10.01 -22.56 -25.25
N VAL A 110 -9.72 -23.34 -24.23
CA VAL A 110 -9.36 -24.75 -24.38
C VAL A 110 -10.28 -25.59 -23.49
N ARG A 111 -10.65 -26.77 -23.96
CA ARG A 111 -11.36 -27.76 -23.15
C ARG A 111 -10.78 -29.14 -23.38
N TRP A 112 -10.64 -29.91 -22.30
CA TRP A 112 -10.26 -31.31 -22.39
C TRP A 112 -11.30 -32.14 -23.13
N ALA A 113 -10.83 -33.01 -24.03
CA ALA A 113 -11.65 -33.94 -24.81
C ALA A 113 -11.14 -35.38 -24.62
N ALA A 114 -12.03 -36.35 -24.85
CA ALA A 114 -11.72 -37.76 -24.66
C ALA A 114 -10.52 -38.23 -25.52
N GLY A 115 -9.79 -39.22 -25.01
CA GLY A 115 -8.70 -39.86 -25.77
C GLY A 115 -7.47 -38.98 -25.95
N ARG A 116 -7.09 -38.20 -24.93
CA ARG A 116 -5.91 -37.32 -24.91
C ARG A 116 -5.97 -36.15 -25.91
N ARG A 117 -7.17 -35.65 -26.19
CA ARG A 117 -7.43 -34.58 -27.16
C ARG A 117 -7.82 -33.29 -26.44
N LEU A 118 -7.64 -32.18 -27.14
CA LEU A 118 -8.05 -30.85 -26.72
C LEU A 118 -9.03 -30.30 -27.75
N ALA A 119 -10.13 -29.72 -27.29
CA ALA A 119 -10.97 -28.85 -28.10
C ALA A 119 -10.47 -27.40 -27.91
N LEU A 120 -10.24 -26.70 -29.02
CA LEU A 120 -9.68 -25.35 -29.04
C LEU A 120 -10.68 -24.39 -29.69
N ALA A 121 -10.86 -23.21 -29.09
CA ALA A 121 -11.46 -22.06 -29.72
C ALA A 121 -10.34 -21.08 -30.09
N LEU A 122 -10.19 -20.81 -31.38
CA LEU A 122 -9.11 -20.01 -31.95
C LEU A 122 -9.64 -18.68 -32.51
N GLY A 123 -8.72 -17.76 -32.79
CA GLY A 123 -8.98 -16.50 -33.48
C GLY A 123 -9.81 -16.69 -34.76
N GLY A 124 -10.67 -15.70 -35.05
CA GLY A 124 -11.58 -15.76 -36.21
C GLY A 124 -12.78 -16.69 -36.05
N GLY A 125 -13.12 -17.10 -34.81
CA GLY A 125 -14.28 -17.96 -34.56
C GLY A 125 -14.09 -19.39 -35.09
N THR A 126 -12.87 -19.91 -34.96
CA THR A 126 -12.54 -21.28 -35.38
C THR A 126 -12.60 -22.23 -34.18
N VAL A 127 -13.22 -23.39 -34.36
CA VAL A 127 -13.20 -24.50 -33.39
C VAL A 127 -12.43 -25.67 -33.96
N ALA A 128 -11.53 -26.26 -33.18
CA ALA A 128 -10.69 -27.36 -33.62
C ALA A 128 -10.56 -28.47 -32.57
N LEU A 129 -10.35 -29.70 -33.04
CA LEU A 129 -9.88 -30.82 -32.23
C LEU A 129 -8.39 -31.05 -32.51
N TYR A 130 -7.61 -31.03 -31.43
CA TYR A 130 -6.16 -31.11 -31.45
C TYR A 130 -5.67 -32.25 -30.56
N GLU A 131 -4.80 -33.08 -31.09
CA GLU A 131 -4.12 -34.14 -30.33
C GLU A 131 -2.77 -33.62 -29.86
N TRP A 132 -2.59 -33.47 -28.54
CA TRP A 132 -1.39 -32.86 -27.98
C TRP A 132 -0.18 -33.80 -27.95
N TRP A 133 -0.38 -35.08 -27.61
CA TRP A 133 0.74 -36.03 -27.55
C TRP A 133 1.20 -36.47 -28.95
N GLY A 134 2.50 -36.77 -29.07
CA GLY A 134 3.10 -37.20 -30.35
C GLY A 134 3.43 -36.06 -31.32
N GLY A 135 3.92 -34.92 -30.81
CA GLY A 135 4.36 -33.78 -31.64
C GLY A 135 3.25 -32.80 -32.05
N GLY A 136 1.98 -33.19 -31.91
CA GLY A 136 0.84 -32.30 -32.16
C GLY A 136 0.19 -32.49 -33.50
N ARG A 137 -1.09 -32.84 -33.51
CA ARG A 137 -1.84 -33.11 -34.75
C ARG A 137 -3.22 -32.48 -34.73
N TRP A 138 -3.55 -31.76 -35.80
CA TRP A 138 -4.91 -31.28 -36.06
C TRP A 138 -5.78 -32.42 -36.56
N LEU A 139 -6.90 -32.68 -35.87
CA LEU A 139 -7.81 -33.79 -36.22
C LEU A 139 -8.99 -33.30 -37.04
N ARG A 140 -9.63 -32.20 -36.61
CA ARG A 140 -10.78 -31.57 -37.27
C ARG A 140 -10.78 -30.08 -36.98
N GLN A 141 -11.30 -29.29 -37.91
CA GLN A 141 -11.47 -27.85 -37.77
C GLN A 141 -12.77 -27.42 -38.45
N ALA A 142 -13.43 -26.42 -37.86
CA ALA A 142 -14.58 -25.74 -38.44
C ALA A 142 -14.53 -24.27 -38.06
N SER A 143 -14.97 -23.39 -38.96
CA SER A 143 -14.99 -21.95 -38.73
C SER A 143 -16.35 -21.42 -39.15
N CYS A 144 -16.94 -20.55 -38.31
CA CYS A 144 -18.24 -19.96 -38.58
C CYS A 144 -18.07 -18.52 -39.09
N GLY A 145 -18.59 -18.25 -40.29
CA GLY A 145 -18.69 -16.89 -40.82
C GLY A 145 -19.63 -16.02 -39.96
N GLY A 146 -19.35 -14.71 -39.89
CA GLY A 146 -20.24 -13.74 -39.22
C GLY A 146 -20.12 -13.65 -37.69
N ALA A 147 -19.15 -14.31 -37.06
CA ALA A 147 -18.97 -14.27 -35.60
C ALA A 147 -18.35 -12.94 -35.08
N GLY A 148 -17.85 -12.07 -35.96
CA GLY A 148 -17.22 -10.79 -35.59
C GLY A 148 -15.90 -10.95 -34.82
N ALA A 149 -15.35 -9.82 -34.35
CA ALA A 149 -14.15 -9.82 -33.51
C ALA A 149 -14.48 -10.36 -32.11
N LEU A 150 -13.94 -11.54 -31.78
CA LEU A 150 -14.15 -12.20 -30.49
C LEU A 150 -13.33 -11.54 -29.38
N ARG A 151 -13.90 -11.52 -28.17
CA ARG A 151 -13.28 -10.99 -26.94
C ARG A 151 -13.17 -12.03 -25.83
N CYS A 152 -14.06 -13.02 -25.84
CA CYS A 152 -14.02 -14.19 -24.96
C CYS A 152 -14.75 -15.38 -25.61
N ALA A 153 -14.52 -16.58 -25.09
CA ALA A 153 -15.09 -17.82 -25.61
C ALA A 153 -15.30 -18.85 -24.50
N VAL A 154 -16.32 -19.69 -24.65
CA VAL A 154 -16.51 -20.90 -23.85
C VAL A 154 -16.89 -22.07 -24.76
N LEU A 155 -16.27 -23.22 -24.54
CA LEU A 155 -16.55 -24.46 -25.26
C LEU A 155 -17.45 -25.41 -24.46
N ALA A 156 -18.46 -25.94 -25.14
CA ALA A 156 -19.45 -26.84 -24.56
C ALA A 156 -19.64 -28.12 -25.40
N GLY A 157 -20.16 -29.17 -24.76
CA GLY A 157 -20.44 -30.46 -25.42
C GLY A 157 -19.26 -31.43 -25.47
N VAL A 158 -19.58 -32.69 -25.76
CA VAL A 158 -18.63 -33.81 -25.83
C VAL A 158 -18.67 -34.42 -27.23
N GLY A 159 -17.51 -34.54 -27.86
CA GLY A 159 -17.37 -35.05 -29.23
C GLY A 159 -17.77 -34.02 -30.30
N TRP A 160 -17.29 -34.23 -31.53
CA TRP A 160 -17.40 -33.24 -32.61
C TRP A 160 -18.83 -32.81 -32.96
N ALA A 161 -19.80 -33.74 -32.89
CA ALA A 161 -21.20 -33.46 -33.24
C ALA A 161 -21.89 -32.49 -32.27
N ARG A 162 -21.52 -32.53 -30.99
CA ARG A 162 -22.11 -31.70 -29.93
C ARG A 162 -21.19 -30.58 -29.47
N LEU A 163 -19.96 -30.51 -30.00
CA LEU A 163 -19.02 -29.45 -29.65
C LEU A 163 -19.56 -28.10 -30.13
N ALA A 164 -19.78 -27.19 -29.20
CA ALA A 164 -20.33 -25.86 -29.43
C ALA A 164 -19.41 -24.77 -28.86
N LEU A 165 -19.42 -23.62 -29.52
CA LEU A 165 -18.75 -22.42 -29.07
C LEU A 165 -19.81 -21.37 -28.74
N ALA A 166 -19.75 -20.82 -27.52
CA ALA A 166 -20.35 -19.54 -27.19
C ALA A 166 -19.24 -18.48 -27.16
N ALA A 167 -19.38 -17.42 -27.93
CA ALA A 167 -18.34 -16.40 -28.06
C ALA A 167 -18.92 -15.00 -27.84
N GLY A 168 -18.25 -14.24 -26.98
CA GLY A 168 -18.56 -12.83 -26.74
C GLY A 168 -17.89 -11.96 -27.79
N THR A 169 -18.66 -11.03 -28.35
CA THR A 169 -18.21 -10.14 -29.44
C THR A 169 -17.89 -8.74 -28.94
N ALA A 170 -17.08 -8.01 -29.70
CA ALA A 170 -16.83 -6.59 -29.47
C ALA A 170 -18.11 -5.72 -29.56
N MET A 171 -19.15 -6.20 -30.25
CA MET A 171 -20.41 -5.48 -30.47
C MET A 171 -21.48 -5.77 -29.39
N GLY A 172 -21.13 -6.46 -28.30
CA GLY A 172 -22.06 -6.74 -27.19
C GLY A 172 -23.04 -7.89 -27.41
N ALA A 173 -22.87 -8.68 -28.47
CA ALA A 173 -23.61 -9.92 -28.65
C ALA A 173 -22.82 -11.14 -28.15
N VAL A 174 -23.53 -12.17 -27.70
CA VAL A 174 -22.98 -13.52 -27.53
C VAL A 174 -23.49 -14.41 -28.66
N VAL A 175 -22.59 -14.88 -29.51
CA VAL A 175 -22.93 -15.78 -30.63
C VAL A 175 -22.67 -17.23 -30.25
N VAL A 176 -23.58 -18.12 -30.62
CA VAL A 176 -23.50 -19.55 -30.32
C VAL A 176 -23.64 -20.38 -31.58
N TRP A 177 -22.74 -21.34 -31.79
CA TRP A 177 -22.81 -22.27 -32.91
C TRP A 177 -22.12 -23.61 -32.62
N ARG A 178 -22.45 -24.64 -33.40
CA ARG A 178 -21.91 -26.01 -33.28
C ARG A 178 -20.88 -26.31 -34.35
N ALA A 179 -19.79 -26.99 -33.97
CA ALA A 179 -18.68 -27.36 -34.85
C ALA A 179 -19.13 -28.16 -36.09
N ALA A 180 -20.06 -29.10 -35.91
CA ALA A 180 -20.62 -29.88 -37.01
C ALA A 180 -21.58 -29.10 -37.94
N ALA A 181 -22.01 -27.90 -37.55
CA ALA A 181 -22.99 -27.07 -38.26
C ALA A 181 -22.49 -25.63 -38.46
N ALA A 182 -21.19 -25.46 -38.71
CA ALA A 182 -20.46 -24.19 -38.70
C ALA A 182 -20.78 -23.21 -39.85
N LYS A 183 -21.95 -23.30 -40.49
CA LYS A 183 -22.30 -22.41 -41.61
C LYS A 183 -22.62 -20.98 -41.13
N ALA A 184 -23.37 -20.85 -40.04
CA ALA A 184 -23.78 -19.57 -39.47
C ALA A 184 -24.07 -19.72 -37.95
N PRO A 185 -24.08 -18.61 -37.19
CA PRO A 185 -24.50 -18.61 -35.79
C PRO A 185 -25.90 -19.20 -35.65
N GLN A 186 -26.07 -20.16 -34.74
CA GLN A 186 -27.38 -20.77 -34.46
C GLN A 186 -28.22 -19.88 -33.55
N ARG A 187 -27.57 -19.16 -32.63
CA ARG A 187 -28.21 -18.23 -31.70
C ARG A 187 -27.34 -17.00 -31.50
N GLN A 188 -28.01 -15.88 -31.27
CA GLN A 188 -27.39 -14.61 -30.90
C GLN A 188 -28.11 -14.04 -29.68
N LEU A 189 -27.40 -13.90 -28.57
CA LEU A 189 -27.93 -13.30 -27.35
C LEU A 189 -27.58 -11.81 -27.36
N CYS A 190 -28.59 -10.96 -27.44
CA CYS A 190 -28.45 -9.51 -27.56
C CYS A 190 -28.93 -8.80 -26.29
N GLY A 191 -28.25 -7.73 -25.89
CA GLY A 191 -28.67 -6.88 -24.79
C GLY A 191 -27.56 -6.04 -24.16
N HIS A 192 -26.31 -6.52 -24.19
CA HIS A 192 -25.17 -5.70 -23.76
C HIS A 192 -24.94 -4.52 -24.70
N GLN A 193 -24.43 -3.42 -24.14
CA GLN A 193 -24.16 -2.15 -24.85
C GLN A 193 -22.66 -1.89 -25.04
N GLY A 194 -21.82 -2.90 -24.76
CA GLY A 194 -20.37 -2.85 -24.88
C GLY A 194 -19.82 -4.25 -25.07
N ALA A 195 -18.51 -4.36 -25.28
CA ALA A 195 -17.88 -5.64 -25.56
C ALA A 195 -18.11 -6.66 -24.42
N VAL A 196 -18.42 -7.90 -24.77
CA VAL A 196 -18.55 -8.99 -23.80
C VAL A 196 -17.16 -9.50 -23.45
N LEU A 197 -16.72 -9.30 -22.20
CA LEU A 197 -15.36 -9.58 -21.74
C LEU A 197 -15.18 -10.98 -21.14
N ALA A 198 -16.23 -11.57 -20.57
CA ALA A 198 -16.16 -12.92 -20.01
C ALA A 198 -17.49 -13.67 -20.11
N LEU A 199 -17.38 -14.99 -20.15
CA LEU A 199 -18.49 -15.93 -20.21
C LEU A 199 -18.24 -17.07 -19.22
N CYS A 200 -19.31 -17.55 -18.58
CA CYS A 200 -19.29 -18.75 -17.76
C CYS A 200 -20.52 -19.61 -18.04
N TYR A 201 -20.29 -20.86 -18.48
CA TYR A 201 -21.37 -21.79 -18.82
C TYR A 201 -21.52 -22.88 -17.76
N ALA A 202 -22.71 -22.97 -17.17
CA ALA A 202 -23.10 -24.04 -16.27
C ALA A 202 -23.98 -25.07 -17.02
N ALA A 203 -23.33 -26.05 -17.65
CA ALA A 203 -23.99 -27.07 -18.46
C ALA A 203 -25.10 -27.83 -17.73
N SER A 204 -24.86 -28.20 -16.45
CA SER A 204 -25.83 -28.94 -15.63
C SER A 204 -27.13 -28.19 -15.36
N ARG A 205 -27.16 -26.88 -15.61
CA ARG A 205 -28.32 -26.00 -15.37
C ARG A 205 -28.83 -25.33 -16.63
N GLY A 206 -28.13 -25.48 -17.76
CA GLY A 206 -28.44 -24.78 -19.00
C GLY A 206 -28.33 -23.26 -18.89
N LEU A 207 -27.44 -22.74 -18.03
CA LEU A 207 -27.26 -21.32 -17.78
C LEU A 207 -25.92 -20.81 -18.34
N LEU A 208 -25.94 -19.61 -18.90
CA LEU A 208 -24.75 -18.88 -19.31
C LEU A 208 -24.74 -17.51 -18.63
N ALA A 209 -23.65 -17.15 -17.96
CA ALA A 209 -23.43 -15.80 -17.47
C ALA A 209 -22.49 -15.05 -18.42
N SER A 210 -22.74 -13.76 -18.64
CA SER A 210 -21.88 -12.87 -19.42
C SER A 210 -21.57 -11.59 -18.64
N ALA A 211 -20.35 -11.10 -18.79
CA ALA A 211 -19.85 -9.86 -18.21
C ALA A 211 -19.32 -8.94 -19.31
N SER A 212 -19.50 -7.62 -19.14
CA SER A 212 -19.33 -6.66 -20.23
C SER A 212 -18.64 -5.36 -19.80
N GLU A 213 -18.10 -4.65 -20.79
CA GLU A 213 -17.62 -3.27 -20.67
C GLU A 213 -18.71 -2.28 -20.29
N ASP A 214 -19.98 -2.61 -20.57
CA ASP A 214 -21.13 -1.80 -20.16
C ASP A 214 -21.40 -1.80 -18.64
N ARG A 215 -20.55 -2.48 -17.86
CA ARG A 215 -20.58 -2.63 -16.39
C ARG A 215 -21.69 -3.55 -15.88
N SER A 216 -22.38 -4.27 -16.77
CA SER A 216 -23.42 -5.21 -16.40
C SER A 216 -22.95 -6.66 -16.44
N VAL A 217 -23.61 -7.48 -15.62
CA VAL A 217 -23.59 -8.94 -15.72
C VAL A 217 -24.98 -9.41 -16.13
N ARG A 218 -25.06 -10.35 -17.07
CA ARG A 218 -26.32 -10.93 -17.53
C ARG A 218 -26.32 -12.44 -17.38
N LEU A 219 -27.47 -13.00 -17.01
CA LEU A 219 -27.69 -14.44 -16.92
C LEU A 219 -28.69 -14.87 -18.00
N TRP A 220 -28.36 -15.93 -18.74
CA TRP A 220 -29.13 -16.39 -19.88
C TRP A 220 -29.57 -17.85 -19.73
N ALA A 221 -30.82 -18.14 -20.09
CA ALA A 221 -31.33 -19.50 -20.24
C ALA A 221 -30.98 -20.05 -21.63
N VAL A 222 -29.89 -20.80 -21.74
CA VAL A 222 -29.37 -21.27 -23.03
C VAL A 222 -29.52 -22.79 -23.24
N GLY A 223 -29.89 -23.54 -22.21
CA GLY A 223 -30.02 -24.99 -22.29
C GLY A 223 -28.69 -25.68 -22.62
N ASP A 224 -28.75 -26.82 -23.30
CA ASP A 224 -27.56 -27.48 -23.85
C ASP A 224 -27.05 -26.75 -25.10
N LEU A 225 -25.87 -26.14 -25.02
CA LEU A 225 -25.23 -25.49 -26.17
C LEU A 225 -24.93 -26.49 -27.31
N GLY A 226 -24.76 -27.77 -26.98
CA GLY A 226 -24.41 -28.83 -27.93
C GLY A 226 -25.57 -29.44 -28.72
N GLY A 227 -26.81 -28.99 -28.52
CA GLY A 227 -27.95 -29.45 -29.32
C GLY A 227 -29.35 -29.33 -28.72
N GLY A 228 -29.56 -28.55 -27.65
CA GLY A 228 -30.88 -28.35 -27.05
C GLY A 228 -31.55 -27.02 -27.43
N ASP A 229 -32.89 -26.99 -27.37
CA ASP A 229 -33.74 -25.82 -27.67
C ASP A 229 -33.83 -24.87 -26.46
N GLY A 230 -32.71 -24.23 -26.11
CA GLY A 230 -32.71 -23.17 -25.11
C GLY A 230 -33.26 -21.86 -25.68
N SER A 231 -34.16 -21.20 -24.95
CA SER A 231 -34.86 -19.97 -25.37
C SER A 231 -33.95 -18.77 -25.62
N GLY A 232 -32.74 -18.75 -25.06
CA GLY A 232 -31.84 -17.60 -25.11
C GLY A 232 -32.34 -16.41 -24.29
N ALA A 233 -33.34 -16.61 -23.43
CA ALA A 233 -33.93 -15.53 -22.63
C ALA A 233 -32.93 -15.00 -21.59
N CYS A 234 -32.87 -13.67 -21.46
CA CYS A 234 -32.13 -13.00 -20.39
C CYS A 234 -32.95 -13.10 -19.09
N LEU A 235 -32.47 -13.90 -18.14
CA LEU A 235 -33.12 -14.13 -16.84
C LEU A 235 -32.81 -13.04 -15.82
N LEU A 236 -31.62 -12.44 -15.89
CA LEU A 236 -31.15 -11.49 -14.89
C LEU A 236 -30.24 -10.44 -15.54
N VAL A 237 -30.36 -9.19 -15.11
CA VAL A 237 -29.42 -8.12 -15.42
C VAL A 237 -28.97 -7.49 -14.10
N CYS A 238 -27.66 -7.43 -13.91
CA CYS A 238 -27.03 -6.99 -12.68
C CYS A 238 -26.23 -5.71 -12.93
N TYR A 239 -26.53 -4.64 -12.20
CA TYR A 239 -25.79 -3.37 -12.21
C TYR A 239 -25.28 -3.04 -10.81
N GLY A 240 -24.02 -2.65 -10.69
CA GLY A 240 -23.40 -2.38 -9.39
C GLY A 240 -21.87 -2.22 -9.41
N HIS A 241 -21.19 -2.74 -10.43
CA HIS A 241 -19.77 -2.42 -10.65
C HIS A 241 -19.60 -0.98 -11.09
N GLY A 242 -18.55 -0.32 -10.56
CA GLY A 242 -18.18 1.05 -10.92
C GLY A 242 -17.40 1.16 -12.24
N ALA A 243 -16.87 0.04 -12.74
CA ALA A 243 -16.08 -0.06 -13.96
C ALA A 243 -16.38 -1.36 -14.71
N ARG A 244 -15.66 -1.63 -15.80
CA ARG A 244 -15.88 -2.80 -16.69
C ARG A 244 -15.84 -4.09 -15.88
N VAL A 245 -16.63 -5.09 -16.26
CA VAL A 245 -16.65 -6.40 -15.59
C VAL A 245 -15.77 -7.37 -16.37
N ALA A 246 -14.64 -7.76 -15.79
CA ALA A 246 -13.61 -8.54 -16.47
C ALA A 246 -13.79 -10.06 -16.36
N ALA A 247 -14.43 -10.54 -15.28
CA ALA A 247 -14.65 -11.98 -15.08
C ALA A 247 -16.00 -12.26 -14.41
N VAL A 248 -16.57 -13.43 -14.69
CA VAL A 248 -17.82 -13.91 -14.10
C VAL A 248 -17.77 -15.43 -13.90
N VAL A 249 -18.34 -15.91 -12.80
CA VAL A 249 -18.56 -17.34 -12.49
C VAL A 249 -19.96 -17.53 -11.91
N LEU A 250 -20.46 -18.77 -11.93
CA LEU A 250 -21.78 -19.11 -11.37
C LEU A 250 -21.64 -19.87 -10.05
N ARG A 251 -22.21 -19.31 -8.98
CA ARG A 251 -22.43 -20.01 -7.70
C ARG A 251 -23.88 -20.44 -7.63
N GLY A 252 -24.14 -21.65 -8.10
CA GLY A 252 -25.49 -22.15 -8.21
C GLY A 252 -26.27 -21.42 -9.31
N LEU A 253 -27.31 -20.67 -8.95
CA LEU A 253 -28.09 -19.82 -9.88
C LEU A 253 -27.62 -18.36 -9.88
N LEU A 254 -26.72 -18.00 -8.95
CA LEU A 254 -26.32 -16.62 -8.72
C LEU A 254 -24.97 -16.33 -9.40
N PRO A 255 -24.87 -15.24 -10.17
CA PRO A 255 -23.58 -14.77 -10.66
C PRO A 255 -22.67 -14.30 -9.52
N VAL A 256 -21.38 -14.47 -9.72
CA VAL A 256 -20.32 -13.78 -8.98
C VAL A 256 -19.40 -13.16 -10.03
N SER A 257 -19.08 -11.89 -9.89
CA SER A 257 -18.31 -11.15 -10.89
C SER A 257 -17.17 -10.36 -10.28
N ALA A 258 -16.16 -10.08 -11.10
CA ALA A 258 -14.99 -9.31 -10.75
C ALA A 258 -14.79 -8.18 -11.75
N GLY A 259 -14.60 -6.96 -11.23
CA GLY A 259 -14.54 -5.74 -12.03
C GLY A 259 -13.19 -5.03 -11.99
N GLU A 260 -13.01 -4.14 -12.97
CA GLU A 260 -11.87 -3.23 -13.03
C GLU A 260 -11.91 -2.15 -11.91
N ASP A 261 -12.99 -2.10 -11.14
CA ASP A 261 -13.15 -1.28 -9.94
C ASP A 261 -12.50 -1.92 -8.69
N GLY A 262 -11.76 -3.01 -8.86
CA GLY A 262 -11.10 -3.76 -7.79
C GLY A 262 -12.07 -4.52 -6.89
N ALA A 263 -13.35 -4.61 -7.26
CA ALA A 263 -14.39 -5.25 -6.46
C ALA A 263 -14.76 -6.63 -7.04
N CYS A 264 -15.02 -7.58 -6.14
CA CYS A 264 -15.72 -8.81 -6.48
C CYS A 264 -17.13 -8.76 -5.88
N LEU A 265 -18.16 -8.84 -6.74
CA LEU A 265 -19.56 -8.75 -6.35
C LEU A 265 -20.23 -10.12 -6.46
N GLU A 266 -21.00 -10.48 -5.43
CA GLU A 266 -21.92 -11.62 -5.45
C GLU A 266 -23.34 -11.06 -5.52
N TRP A 267 -24.12 -11.58 -6.48
CA TRP A 267 -25.44 -11.05 -6.82
C TRP A 267 -26.56 -11.86 -6.18
N ASP A 268 -27.70 -11.22 -5.93
CA ASP A 268 -28.94 -11.90 -5.55
C ASP A 268 -29.81 -12.26 -6.77
N GLY A 269 -30.94 -12.93 -6.53
CA GLY A 269 -31.87 -13.35 -7.58
C GLY A 269 -32.68 -12.20 -8.21
N GLY A 270 -32.63 -11.00 -7.64
CA GLY A 270 -33.26 -9.78 -8.16
C GLY A 270 -32.28 -8.88 -8.93
N GLY A 271 -31.00 -9.23 -8.99
CA GLY A 271 -29.95 -8.47 -9.67
C GLY A 271 -29.27 -7.43 -8.78
N GLY A 272 -29.61 -7.41 -7.49
CA GLY A 272 -28.97 -6.59 -6.47
C GLY A 272 -27.64 -7.18 -6.01
N VAL A 273 -26.79 -6.32 -5.42
CA VAL A 273 -25.51 -6.73 -4.84
C VAL A 273 -25.75 -7.34 -3.47
N ARG A 274 -25.67 -8.67 -3.37
CA ARG A 274 -25.75 -9.40 -2.10
C ARG A 274 -24.49 -9.20 -1.25
N ARG A 275 -23.32 -9.11 -1.90
CA ARG A 275 -22.03 -8.93 -1.21
C ARG A 275 -21.02 -8.25 -2.12
N ALA A 276 -20.19 -7.38 -1.54
CA ALA A 276 -19.01 -6.82 -2.19
C ALA A 276 -17.75 -7.19 -1.40
N ARG A 277 -16.73 -7.68 -2.08
CA ARG A 277 -15.39 -7.98 -1.53
C ARG A 277 -14.39 -7.01 -2.13
N ARG A 278 -13.57 -6.37 -1.30
CA ARG A 278 -12.75 -5.21 -1.69
C ARG A 278 -11.45 -5.20 -0.92
N GLY A 279 -10.36 -5.53 -1.58
CA GLY A 279 -9.03 -5.31 -1.00
C GLY A 279 -7.88 -5.33 -2.00
N HIS A 280 -8.14 -5.70 -3.26
CA HIS A 280 -7.16 -5.46 -4.32
C HIS A 280 -6.97 -3.96 -4.56
N ARG A 281 -5.74 -3.58 -4.91
CA ARG A 281 -5.39 -2.19 -5.26
C ARG A 281 -5.63 -1.89 -6.74
N GLY A 282 -5.64 -2.93 -7.56
CA GLY A 282 -5.82 -2.84 -9.01
C GLY A 282 -7.10 -3.52 -9.51
N ALA A 283 -7.32 -3.40 -10.81
CA ALA A 283 -8.43 -4.04 -11.51
C ALA A 283 -8.36 -5.57 -11.35
N LEU A 284 -9.49 -6.21 -11.08
CA LEU A 284 -9.55 -7.67 -11.07
C LEU A 284 -9.64 -8.20 -12.50
N ARG A 285 -8.89 -9.26 -12.79
CA ARG A 285 -8.84 -9.91 -14.10
C ARG A 285 -9.28 -11.37 -14.05
N ALA A 286 -9.06 -12.04 -12.91
CA ALA A 286 -9.29 -13.46 -12.76
C ALA A 286 -10.21 -13.77 -11.57
N LEU A 287 -11.07 -14.75 -11.77
CA LEU A 287 -12.03 -15.23 -10.78
C LEU A 287 -12.15 -16.75 -10.90
N ALA A 288 -12.03 -17.47 -9.79
CA ALA A 288 -12.25 -18.91 -9.74
C ALA A 288 -13.15 -19.27 -8.56
N LEU A 289 -14.08 -20.20 -8.77
CA LEU A 289 -14.95 -20.73 -7.73
C LEU A 289 -14.63 -22.21 -7.51
N ARG A 290 -14.38 -22.61 -6.27
CA ARG A 290 -14.21 -24.01 -5.91
C ARG A 290 -15.59 -24.66 -5.73
N PRO A 291 -15.93 -25.72 -6.49
CA PRO A 291 -17.24 -26.37 -6.37
C PRO A 291 -17.48 -26.99 -4.99
N ALA A 292 -16.45 -27.65 -4.44
CA ALA A 292 -16.48 -28.23 -3.09
C ALA A 292 -16.02 -27.20 -2.04
N GLY A 293 -16.87 -26.88 -1.07
CA GLY A 293 -16.51 -26.00 0.04
C GLY A 293 -16.57 -24.49 -0.25
N GLY A 294 -17.10 -24.07 -1.41
CA GLY A 294 -17.58 -22.70 -1.66
C GLY A 294 -16.55 -21.57 -1.68
N ARG A 295 -15.25 -21.87 -1.61
CA ARG A 295 -14.18 -20.87 -1.63
C ARG A 295 -14.11 -20.16 -2.99
N LEU A 296 -13.82 -18.87 -2.96
CA LEU A 296 -13.66 -18.03 -4.15
C LEU A 296 -12.23 -17.50 -4.18
N ALA A 297 -11.59 -17.46 -5.34
CA ALA A 297 -10.27 -16.85 -5.52
C ALA A 297 -10.36 -15.67 -6.48
N THR A 298 -9.65 -14.59 -6.18
CA THR A 298 -9.56 -13.38 -7.02
C THR A 298 -8.09 -13.02 -7.28
N GLY A 299 -7.84 -12.48 -8.48
CA GLY A 299 -6.53 -12.00 -8.90
C GLY A 299 -6.67 -10.85 -9.91
N GLY A 300 -5.68 -9.96 -9.95
CA GLY A 300 -5.77 -8.74 -10.75
C GLY A 300 -4.43 -8.11 -11.14
N ASP A 301 -4.52 -6.88 -11.64
CA ASP A 301 -3.40 -6.08 -12.13
C ASP A 301 -2.38 -5.72 -11.04
N ASP A 302 -2.78 -5.85 -9.77
CA ASP A 302 -1.90 -5.58 -8.63
C ASP A 302 -0.94 -6.73 -8.26
N GLY A 303 -0.96 -7.81 -9.05
CA GLY A 303 -0.17 -9.02 -8.83
C GLY A 303 -0.63 -9.86 -7.63
N GLY A 304 -1.66 -9.40 -6.90
CA GLY A 304 -2.15 -10.05 -5.69
C GLY A 304 -3.05 -11.24 -6.00
N VAL A 305 -3.06 -12.22 -5.10
CA VAL A 305 -4.00 -13.36 -5.12
C VAL A 305 -4.66 -13.46 -3.76
N ARG A 306 -5.99 -13.47 -3.75
CA ARG A 306 -6.79 -13.56 -2.51
C ARG A 306 -7.74 -14.74 -2.58
N LEU A 307 -7.88 -15.43 -1.44
CA LEU A 307 -8.82 -16.51 -1.24
C LEU A 307 -9.88 -16.08 -0.23
N TRP A 308 -11.13 -16.24 -0.60
CA TRP A 308 -12.30 -15.86 0.18
C TRP A 308 -13.03 -17.09 0.67
N GLN A 309 -13.23 -17.18 1.98
CA GLN A 309 -14.03 -18.23 2.57
C GLN A 309 -15.52 -17.92 2.37
N PRO A 310 -16.37 -18.93 2.10
CA PRO A 310 -17.81 -18.73 2.19
C PRO A 310 -18.16 -18.52 3.67
N ARG A 311 -19.06 -17.57 3.96
CA ARG A 311 -19.64 -17.50 5.31
C ARG A 311 -20.37 -18.81 5.58
N ARG A 312 -20.17 -19.41 6.77
CA ARG A 312 -21.11 -20.41 7.28
C ARG A 312 -22.48 -19.73 7.31
N ALA A 313 -23.49 -20.35 6.71
CA ALA A 313 -24.86 -19.94 6.94
C ALA A 313 -25.19 -20.28 8.40
N ALA A 314 -24.81 -19.40 9.33
CA ALA A 314 -25.55 -19.32 10.57
C ALA A 314 -26.95 -18.86 10.15
N ALA A 315 -27.94 -19.73 10.35
CA ALA A 315 -29.33 -19.36 10.21
C ALA A 315 -29.57 -18.02 10.92
N GLU A 316 -30.17 -17.07 10.20
CA GLU A 316 -30.85 -15.90 10.75
C GLU A 316 -30.07 -14.99 11.74
N ALA A 317 -28.76 -14.83 11.57
CA ALA A 317 -28.09 -13.65 12.11
C ALA A 317 -27.78 -12.68 10.97
N VAL A 318 -28.80 -11.93 10.53
CA VAL A 318 -28.50 -10.56 10.08
C VAL A 318 -27.80 -9.93 11.29
N SER A 319 -26.57 -9.49 11.11
CA SER A 319 -25.81 -8.74 12.12
C SER A 319 -26.48 -7.37 12.28
N ALA A 320 -27.72 -7.38 12.76
CA ALA A 320 -28.62 -6.26 12.84
C ALA A 320 -28.26 -5.46 14.09
N VAL A 321 -28.22 -4.16 13.93
CA VAL A 321 -28.16 -3.24 15.05
C VAL A 321 -29.51 -3.32 15.76
N ALA A 322 -29.51 -3.71 17.04
CA ALA A 322 -30.71 -3.81 17.86
C ALA A 322 -30.81 -2.59 18.80
N ALA A 323 -32.02 -2.03 18.93
CA ALA A 323 -32.33 -1.04 19.96
C ALA A 323 -32.55 -1.78 21.29
N LEU A 324 -31.91 -1.34 22.37
CA LEU A 324 -31.95 -2.03 23.66
C LEU A 324 -33.10 -1.57 24.57
N GLY A 325 -33.86 -0.54 24.21
CA GLY A 325 -34.99 -0.05 25.00
C GLY A 325 -34.55 0.46 26.37
N VAL A 326 -33.65 1.44 26.40
CA VAL A 326 -33.16 2.04 27.65
C VAL A 326 -34.30 2.60 28.53
N PRO A 327 -34.19 2.48 29.87
CA PRO A 327 -35.20 2.95 30.81
C PRO A 327 -35.33 4.48 30.85
N GLU A 328 -34.28 5.19 30.46
CA GLU A 328 -34.19 6.65 30.44
C GLU A 328 -33.36 7.07 29.22
N ARG A 329 -33.61 8.28 28.70
CA ARG A 329 -32.81 8.88 27.63
C ARG A 329 -31.31 8.84 27.98
N PRO A 330 -30.48 8.14 27.19
CA PRO A 330 -29.09 7.93 27.53
C PRO A 330 -28.25 9.11 27.05
N ARG A 331 -27.31 9.54 27.90
CA ARG A 331 -26.31 10.56 27.61
C ARG A 331 -24.96 9.95 27.23
N ALA A 332 -24.58 8.85 27.87
CA ALA A 332 -23.35 8.12 27.56
C ALA A 332 -23.56 6.60 27.57
N VAL A 333 -22.80 5.89 26.73
CA VAL A 333 -22.77 4.43 26.66
C VAL A 333 -21.33 3.93 26.69
N LEU A 334 -21.07 2.87 27.45
CA LEU A 334 -19.77 2.20 27.52
C LEU A 334 -19.95 0.67 27.50
N LEU A 335 -18.99 -0.04 26.91
CA LEU A 335 -18.93 -1.49 26.99
C LEU A 335 -18.07 -1.91 28.19
N ALA A 336 -18.62 -2.80 29.01
CA ALA A 336 -17.94 -3.47 30.12
C ALA A 336 -17.65 -4.93 29.72
N GLY A 337 -17.10 -5.11 28.53
CA GLY A 337 -16.86 -6.40 27.89
C GLY A 337 -17.85 -6.78 26.80
N PRO A 338 -17.66 -7.96 26.18
CA PRO A 338 -18.44 -8.38 25.01
C PRO A 338 -19.90 -8.68 25.33
N ARG A 339 -20.27 -8.79 26.62
CA ARG A 339 -21.61 -9.18 27.06
C ARG A 339 -22.33 -8.15 27.92
N ARG A 340 -21.69 -7.03 28.25
CA ARG A 340 -22.23 -6.06 29.20
C ARG A 340 -22.13 -4.63 28.68
N VAL A 341 -23.24 -3.91 28.73
CA VAL A 341 -23.36 -2.51 28.29
C VAL A 341 -23.76 -1.63 29.47
N LEU A 342 -23.08 -0.50 29.65
CA LEU A 342 -23.42 0.52 30.64
C LEU A 342 -24.05 1.72 29.95
N ALA A 343 -25.13 2.26 30.51
CA ALA A 343 -25.78 3.48 30.05
C ALA A 343 -25.97 4.48 31.19
N LEU A 344 -25.47 5.70 31.00
CA LEU A 344 -25.69 6.84 31.89
C LEU A 344 -26.85 7.69 31.35
N GLY A 345 -27.89 7.90 32.14
CA GLY A 345 -29.03 8.75 31.82
C GLY A 345 -28.72 10.25 31.90
N GLU A 346 -29.57 11.08 31.30
CA GLU A 346 -29.53 12.55 31.43
C GLU A 346 -29.78 13.03 32.87
N ALA A 347 -30.54 12.29 33.66
CA ALA A 347 -30.82 12.51 35.07
C ALA A 347 -29.72 11.97 36.01
N GLY A 348 -28.64 11.38 35.46
CA GLY A 348 -27.49 10.89 36.23
C GLY A 348 -27.59 9.46 36.76
N GLY A 349 -28.70 8.74 36.48
CA GLY A 349 -28.82 7.31 36.79
C GLY A 349 -27.90 6.45 35.91
N LEU A 350 -27.30 5.41 36.49
CA LEU A 350 -26.46 4.44 35.76
C LEU A 350 -27.18 3.09 35.72
N ALA A 351 -27.33 2.52 34.53
CA ALA A 351 -27.91 1.19 34.33
C ALA A 351 -26.94 0.28 33.56
N THR A 352 -27.06 -1.03 33.79
CA THR A 352 -26.31 -2.08 33.10
C THR A 352 -27.25 -2.98 32.32
N PHE A 353 -26.84 -3.44 31.15
CA PHE A 353 -27.55 -4.40 30.32
C PHE A 353 -26.67 -5.61 30.06
N GLU A 354 -27.16 -6.78 30.43
CA GLU A 354 -26.51 -8.06 30.13
C GLU A 354 -27.09 -8.64 28.84
N VAL A 355 -26.24 -8.80 27.83
CA VAL A 355 -26.62 -9.24 26.48
C VAL A 355 -27.31 -10.60 26.51
N ASP A 356 -26.85 -11.51 27.39
CA ASP A 356 -27.43 -12.85 27.52
C ASP A 356 -28.82 -12.83 28.21
N GLN A 357 -29.09 -11.85 29.08
CA GLN A 357 -30.36 -11.75 29.82
C GLN A 357 -31.41 -10.87 29.12
N GLY A 358 -30.99 -9.96 28.26
CA GLY A 358 -31.89 -9.11 27.48
C GLY A 358 -32.66 -8.07 28.31
N ARG A 359 -32.14 -7.66 29.48
CA ARG A 359 -32.81 -6.69 30.37
C ARG A 359 -31.84 -5.71 31.01
N TRP A 360 -32.33 -4.50 31.28
CA TRP A 360 -31.62 -3.48 32.06
C TRP A 360 -31.79 -3.71 33.56
N ALA A 361 -30.71 -3.47 34.32
CA ALA A 361 -30.72 -3.42 35.77
C ALA A 361 -30.12 -2.08 36.24
N PRO A 362 -30.74 -1.39 37.23
CA PRO A 362 -30.18 -0.17 37.78
C PRO A 362 -28.92 -0.47 38.61
N VAL A 363 -27.88 0.34 38.43
CA VAL A 363 -26.62 0.29 39.20
C VAL A 363 -26.58 1.42 40.21
N LEU A 364 -26.86 2.66 39.76
CA LEU A 364 -26.98 3.85 40.60
C LEU A 364 -28.28 4.59 40.26
N HIS A 365 -28.99 5.05 41.28
CA HIS A 365 -30.24 5.77 41.11
C HIS A 365 -29.97 7.26 40.83
N PRO A 366 -30.82 7.95 40.04
CA PRO A 366 -30.68 9.38 39.78
C PRO A 366 -30.69 10.19 41.07
N THR A 367 -29.66 11.02 41.31
CA THR A 367 -29.69 12.03 42.36
C THR A 367 -30.13 13.36 41.75
N ALA A 368 -31.07 14.06 42.38
CA ALA A 368 -31.72 15.27 41.84
C ALA A 368 -30.77 16.47 41.59
N SER A 369 -29.47 16.35 41.88
CA SER A 369 -28.50 17.45 41.91
C SER A 369 -27.55 17.55 40.71
N GLU A 370 -27.36 16.53 39.85
CA GLU A 370 -26.21 16.55 38.92
C GLU A 370 -26.45 16.04 37.47
N PRO A 371 -27.05 16.87 36.59
CA PRO A 371 -27.31 16.51 35.18
C PRO A 371 -26.05 16.45 34.27
N ARG A 372 -24.86 16.77 34.80
CA ARG A 372 -23.61 16.94 34.01
C ARG A 372 -22.53 15.88 34.20
N ALA A 373 -22.82 14.77 34.89
CA ALA A 373 -21.86 13.72 35.19
C ALA A 373 -21.09 13.17 33.97
N VAL A 374 -19.81 12.82 34.17
CA VAL A 374 -18.91 12.16 33.20
C VAL A 374 -18.62 10.75 33.70
N LEU A 375 -18.73 9.76 32.81
CA LEU A 375 -18.48 8.34 33.12
C LEU A 375 -17.23 7.85 32.39
N ALA A 376 -16.37 7.12 33.09
CA ALA A 376 -15.30 6.32 32.51
C ALA A 376 -15.27 4.95 33.19
N ALA A 377 -15.08 3.89 32.41
CA ALA A 377 -15.00 2.53 32.94
C ALA A 377 -13.80 1.79 32.35
N VAL A 378 -13.20 0.88 33.12
CA VAL A 378 -12.11 0.02 32.68
C VAL A 378 -12.36 -1.42 33.15
N PRO A 379 -12.28 -2.42 32.26
CA PRO A 379 -12.38 -3.81 32.64
C PRO A 379 -11.10 -4.28 33.35
N LEU A 380 -11.26 -5.15 34.35
CA LEU A 380 -10.18 -5.86 35.05
C LEU A 380 -10.34 -7.38 34.82
N ARG A 381 -9.26 -8.17 35.00
CA ARG A 381 -9.27 -9.65 34.94
C ARG A 381 -9.99 -10.23 33.72
N GLY A 382 -9.58 -9.88 32.51
CA GLY A 382 -10.16 -10.49 31.31
C GLY A 382 -11.69 -10.36 31.22
N TRP A 383 -12.23 -9.21 31.64
CA TRP A 383 -13.65 -8.82 31.61
C TRP A 383 -14.54 -9.31 32.76
N ASP A 384 -13.99 -9.99 33.77
CA ASP A 384 -14.78 -10.51 34.90
C ASP A 384 -15.28 -9.41 35.86
N GLU A 385 -14.50 -8.32 36.00
CA GLU A 385 -14.84 -7.18 36.85
C GLU A 385 -14.64 -5.86 36.09
N THR A 386 -15.34 -4.80 36.47
CA THR A 386 -15.18 -3.48 35.84
C THR A 386 -15.15 -2.37 36.89
N LEU A 387 -14.09 -1.56 36.86
CA LEU A 387 -14.04 -0.34 37.66
C LEU A 387 -14.74 0.79 36.93
N CYS A 388 -15.62 1.48 37.64
CA CYS A 388 -16.39 2.61 37.13
C CYS A 388 -16.01 3.88 37.92
N ALA A 389 -15.79 4.96 37.18
CA ALA A 389 -15.54 6.30 37.68
C ALA A 389 -16.64 7.22 37.17
N LEU A 390 -17.38 7.84 38.08
CA LEU A 390 -18.41 8.82 37.78
C LEU A 390 -18.03 10.14 38.45
N ALA A 391 -17.95 11.23 37.70
CA ALA A 391 -17.61 12.53 38.26
C ALA A 391 -18.60 13.63 37.89
N GLY A 392 -18.80 14.53 38.84
CA GLY A 392 -19.88 15.50 38.90
C GLY A 392 -19.58 16.92 38.41
N GLY A 393 -20.64 17.74 38.43
CA GLY A 393 -20.54 19.18 38.18
C GLY A 393 -19.97 19.95 39.38
N ASP A 394 -20.08 19.37 40.57
CA ASP A 394 -19.53 19.86 41.81
C ASP A 394 -18.05 19.50 42.02
N GLY A 395 -17.42 18.70 41.15
CA GLY A 395 -16.02 18.31 41.28
C GLY A 395 -15.76 17.06 42.13
N ARG A 396 -16.81 16.34 42.57
CA ARG A 396 -16.70 15.04 43.24
C ARG A 396 -16.52 13.90 42.24
N LEU A 397 -15.79 12.85 42.66
CA LEU A 397 -15.53 11.61 41.95
C LEU A 397 -16.04 10.44 42.80
N LEU A 398 -16.87 9.61 42.20
CA LEU A 398 -17.35 8.35 42.75
C LEU A 398 -16.68 7.17 42.02
N LEU A 399 -16.00 6.30 42.76
CA LEU A 399 -15.28 5.14 42.25
C LEU A 399 -15.84 3.85 42.85
N PHE A 400 -16.20 2.89 42.02
CA PHE A 400 -16.76 1.62 42.49
C PHE A 400 -16.45 0.48 41.53
N ALA A 401 -16.49 -0.75 42.05
CA ALA A 401 -16.52 -1.96 41.23
C ALA A 401 -17.96 -2.26 40.83
N LEU A 402 -18.17 -2.64 39.56
CA LEU A 402 -19.51 -2.85 39.01
C LEU A 402 -20.24 -4.01 39.69
N SER A 403 -19.54 -5.02 40.19
CA SER A 403 -20.14 -6.10 40.99
C SER A 403 -20.67 -5.64 42.36
N ARG A 404 -20.20 -4.51 42.89
CA ARG A 404 -20.56 -3.96 44.21
C ARG A 404 -20.59 -2.42 44.19
N PRO A 405 -21.58 -1.81 43.52
CA PRO A 405 -21.69 -0.35 43.44
C PRO A 405 -21.88 0.33 44.79
N GLY A 406 -22.42 -0.37 45.80
CA GLY A 406 -22.60 0.15 47.15
C GLY A 406 -21.31 0.30 47.97
N ALA A 407 -20.18 -0.28 47.53
CA ALA A 407 -18.88 -0.12 48.16
C ALA A 407 -18.04 0.90 47.37
N ALA A 408 -18.56 2.13 47.25
CA ALA A 408 -17.92 3.19 46.48
C ALA A 408 -16.96 4.03 47.35
N ALA A 409 -15.87 4.49 46.73
CA ALA A 409 -15.01 5.53 47.27
C ALA A 409 -15.43 6.89 46.67
N GLU A 410 -15.66 7.88 47.53
CA GLU A 410 -16.05 9.23 47.13
C GLU A 410 -14.94 10.24 47.46
N LEU A 411 -14.57 11.09 46.48
CA LEU A 411 -13.42 11.99 46.57
C LEU A 411 -13.76 13.36 45.98
N LYS A 412 -13.42 14.45 46.66
CA LYS A 412 -13.51 15.82 46.11
C LYS A 412 -12.20 16.17 45.38
N LEU A 413 -12.22 16.26 44.05
CA LEU A 413 -11.03 16.50 43.24
C LEU A 413 -10.76 17.99 42.94
N PHE A 414 -11.82 18.75 42.71
CA PHE A 414 -11.78 20.16 42.34
C PHE A 414 -12.92 20.93 43.01
N GLU A 415 -12.75 22.25 43.14
CA GLU A 415 -13.81 23.16 43.59
C GLU A 415 -14.89 23.40 42.51
N GLY A 416 -14.58 23.07 41.26
CA GLY A 416 -15.49 23.18 40.13
C GLY A 416 -15.61 21.86 39.34
N PRO A 417 -16.27 21.88 38.18
CA PRO A 417 -16.68 20.66 37.47
C PRO A 417 -15.50 19.83 36.97
N VAL A 418 -15.64 18.50 37.05
CA VAL A 418 -14.76 17.58 36.33
C VAL A 418 -15.16 17.60 34.84
N HIS A 419 -14.24 18.00 33.98
CA HIS A 419 -14.49 18.11 32.53
C HIS A 419 -14.27 16.80 31.78
N ARG A 420 -13.30 15.98 32.20
CA ARG A 420 -13.03 14.67 31.59
C ARG A 420 -12.39 13.69 32.57
N LEU A 421 -12.78 12.42 32.43
CA LEU A 421 -12.12 11.25 32.99
C LEU A 421 -11.56 10.37 31.85
N SER A 422 -10.38 9.78 32.04
CA SER A 422 -9.88 8.71 31.16
C SER A 422 -9.04 7.72 31.94
N TRP A 423 -9.17 6.44 31.59
CA TRP A 423 -8.33 5.37 32.12
C TRP A 423 -7.14 5.15 31.19
N ALA A 424 -5.97 4.91 31.75
CA ALA A 424 -4.76 4.59 31.00
C ALA A 424 -4.03 3.39 31.63
N PRO A 425 -3.55 2.41 30.84
CA PRO A 425 -2.72 1.34 31.36
C PRO A 425 -1.40 1.92 31.88
N ARG A 426 -1.02 1.56 33.11
CA ARG A 426 0.26 1.98 33.70
C ARG A 426 1.23 0.79 33.77
N PRO A 427 2.43 0.89 33.19
CA PRO A 427 3.52 -0.06 33.39
C PRO A 427 3.83 -0.21 34.88
N GLY A 428 3.91 -1.46 35.36
CA GLY A 428 4.24 -1.78 36.76
C GLY A 428 3.04 -1.88 37.72
N LEU A 429 1.82 -1.51 37.31
CA LEU A 429 0.61 -1.85 38.06
C LEU A 429 0.08 -3.22 37.64
N PRO A 430 -0.42 -4.04 38.59
CA PRO A 430 -1.07 -5.30 38.27
C PRO A 430 -2.38 -5.04 37.49
N PRO A 431 -2.47 -5.41 36.20
CA PRO A 431 -3.61 -5.06 35.33
C PRO A 431 -4.93 -5.72 35.76
N ASP A 432 -4.85 -6.76 36.58
CA ASP A 432 -6.00 -7.49 37.12
C ASP A 432 -6.63 -6.84 38.35
N THR A 433 -5.93 -5.92 39.00
CA THR A 433 -6.36 -5.35 40.28
C THR A 433 -6.09 -3.86 40.39
N ALA A 434 -5.49 -3.21 39.41
CA ALA A 434 -5.18 -1.79 39.46
C ALA A 434 -5.18 -1.12 38.08
N ALA A 435 -5.57 0.16 38.05
CA ALA A 435 -5.55 0.99 36.85
C ALA A 435 -5.29 2.46 37.21
N ALA A 436 -4.70 3.22 36.28
CA ALA A 436 -4.50 4.65 36.45
C ALA A 436 -5.66 5.44 35.85
N LEU A 437 -6.20 6.38 36.63
CA LEU A 437 -7.27 7.30 36.25
C LEU A 437 -6.73 8.72 36.13
N LEU A 438 -7.07 9.39 35.04
CA LEU A 438 -6.77 10.80 34.83
C LEU A 438 -8.05 11.63 34.88
N ALA A 439 -8.01 12.74 35.60
CA ALA A 439 -9.14 13.65 35.77
C ALA A 439 -8.73 15.09 35.43
N SER A 440 -9.41 15.74 34.49
CA SER A 440 -9.22 17.17 34.20
C SER A 440 -10.34 18.01 34.82
N GLY A 441 -9.95 19.07 35.51
CA GLY A 441 -10.85 20.02 36.15
C GLY A 441 -10.76 21.42 35.54
N PRO A 442 -11.25 22.45 36.26
CA PRO A 442 -11.16 23.85 35.87
C PRO A 442 -9.71 24.31 35.65
N ASP A 443 -9.55 25.41 34.92
CA ASP A 443 -8.25 26.06 34.66
C ASP A 443 -7.17 25.16 34.04
N GLY A 444 -7.54 24.00 33.50
CA GLY A 444 -6.61 23.09 32.82
C GLY A 444 -5.75 22.24 33.75
N GLU A 445 -6.11 22.14 35.04
CA GLU A 445 -5.47 21.21 35.95
C GLU A 445 -5.89 19.78 35.62
N MET A 446 -4.90 18.87 35.57
CA MET A 446 -5.10 17.44 35.36
C MET A 446 -4.44 16.66 36.50
N LEU A 447 -5.20 15.76 37.12
CA LEU A 447 -4.74 14.89 38.20
C LEU A 447 -4.53 13.47 37.69
N TRP A 448 -3.51 12.80 38.22
CA TRP A 448 -3.27 11.38 38.02
C TRP A 448 -3.46 10.61 39.32
N LEU A 449 -4.38 9.64 39.30
CA LEU A 449 -4.76 8.80 40.42
C LEU A 449 -4.47 7.33 40.08
N ASP A 450 -3.79 6.60 40.95
CA ASP A 450 -3.71 5.14 40.89
C ASP A 450 -4.86 4.54 41.70
N VAL A 451 -5.65 3.67 41.08
CA VAL A 451 -6.79 3.01 41.70
C VAL A 451 -6.49 1.53 41.82
N THR A 452 -6.52 0.98 43.04
CA THR A 452 -6.36 -0.46 43.27
C THR A 452 -7.61 -1.06 43.89
N HIS A 453 -8.02 -2.21 43.37
CA HIS A 453 -9.23 -2.92 43.75
C HIS A 453 -8.90 -4.32 44.24
N ARG A 454 -9.43 -4.66 45.41
CA ARG A 454 -9.45 -6.01 45.96
C ARG A 454 -10.88 -6.49 46.02
N LEU A 455 -11.10 -7.74 45.60
CA LEU A 455 -12.41 -8.39 45.63
C LEU A 455 -13.08 -8.21 47.00
N GLY A 456 -14.26 -7.60 46.99
CA GLY A 456 -15.08 -7.39 48.17
C GLY A 456 -14.79 -6.14 49.00
N GLN A 457 -13.80 -5.32 48.64
CA GLN A 457 -13.50 -4.03 49.27
C GLN A 457 -13.78 -2.85 48.33
N ALA A 458 -13.98 -1.66 48.90
CA ALA A 458 -14.04 -0.43 48.12
C ALA A 458 -12.70 -0.18 47.40
N PRO A 459 -12.71 0.43 46.19
CA PRO A 459 -11.47 0.79 45.50
C PRO A 459 -10.64 1.76 46.35
N SER A 460 -9.34 1.48 46.49
CA SER A 460 -8.40 2.39 47.13
C SER A 460 -7.75 3.29 46.08
N VAL A 461 -7.52 4.55 46.42
CA VAL A 461 -7.06 5.58 45.48
C VAL A 461 -5.84 6.28 46.04
N GLN A 462 -4.84 6.48 45.20
CA GLN A 462 -3.61 7.20 45.52
C GLN A 462 -3.36 8.31 44.50
N LEU A 463 -3.17 9.55 44.97
CA LEU A 463 -2.80 10.67 44.10
C LEU A 463 -1.31 10.60 43.76
N MET A 464 -1.00 10.55 42.47
CA MET A 464 0.36 10.32 41.95
C MET A 464 0.97 11.56 41.31
N GLY A 465 0.16 12.46 40.71
CA GLY A 465 0.69 13.63 40.01
C GLY A 465 -0.34 14.72 39.70
N ARG A 466 0.17 15.93 39.49
CA ARG A 466 -0.61 17.14 39.14
C ARG A 466 0.04 17.84 37.95
N TYR A 467 -0.75 18.14 36.93
CA TYR A 467 -0.26 18.66 35.65
C TYR A 467 -1.06 19.86 35.19
N LEU A 468 -0.39 20.83 34.56
CA LEU A 468 -1.03 22.00 33.96
C LEU A 468 -1.05 21.90 32.44
N LEU A 469 -2.25 21.77 31.86
CA LEU A 469 -2.43 21.74 30.41
C LEU A 469 -2.16 23.13 29.79
N PRO A 470 -1.58 23.24 28.58
CA PRO A 470 -1.42 24.52 27.89
C PRO A 470 -2.75 25.26 27.64
N PRO A 471 -2.74 26.61 27.53
CA PRO A 471 -3.95 27.39 27.32
C PRO A 471 -4.60 27.13 25.97
N CYS A 472 -5.91 26.83 25.98
CA CYS A 472 -6.75 26.74 24.78
C CYS A 472 -8.23 26.95 25.13
N LYS A 473 -9.11 27.09 24.11
CA LYS A 473 -10.55 27.37 24.30
C LYS A 473 -11.27 26.31 25.16
N GLN A 474 -10.85 25.05 25.09
CA GLN A 474 -11.42 23.92 25.83
C GLN A 474 -10.27 23.17 26.50
N ARG A 475 -9.94 23.59 27.73
CA ARG A 475 -8.69 23.22 28.41
C ARG A 475 -8.86 21.95 29.25
N TRP A 476 -9.03 20.82 28.60
CA TRP A 476 -9.04 19.49 29.23
C TRP A 476 -8.39 18.45 28.29
N HIS A 477 -7.84 17.38 28.87
CA HIS A 477 -7.26 16.29 28.08
C HIS A 477 -8.34 15.58 27.26
N THR A 478 -7.95 14.88 26.19
CA THR A 478 -8.84 14.09 25.33
C THR A 478 -8.58 12.60 25.49
N CYS A 479 -7.31 12.24 25.55
CA CYS A 479 -6.77 10.90 25.73
C CYS A 479 -5.41 11.00 26.42
N ALA A 480 -4.92 9.91 26.99
CA ALA A 480 -3.57 9.85 27.55
C ALA A 480 -3.02 8.42 27.60
N ALA A 481 -1.69 8.30 27.65
CA ALA A 481 -0.99 7.02 27.77
C ALA A 481 0.35 7.19 28.51
N PHE A 482 0.74 6.19 29.29
CA PHE A 482 2.03 6.14 29.99
C PHE A 482 3.10 5.49 29.11
N LEU A 483 4.27 6.10 29.01
CA LEU A 483 5.41 5.59 28.24
C LEU A 483 6.23 4.59 29.10
N PRO A 484 6.33 3.30 28.71
CA PRO A 484 6.96 2.26 29.54
C PRO A 484 8.44 2.45 29.85
N GLN A 485 9.18 3.15 28.99
CA GLN A 485 10.63 3.16 29.02
C GLN A 485 11.21 4.32 29.85
N GLU A 486 10.43 5.38 30.10
CA GLU A 486 10.99 6.66 30.55
C GLU A 486 10.24 7.29 31.74
N GLY A 487 9.16 6.67 32.24
CA GLY A 487 8.37 7.28 33.32
C GLY A 487 7.75 8.62 32.90
N LEU A 488 7.11 8.64 31.73
CA LEU A 488 6.51 9.84 31.15
C LEU A 488 5.03 9.61 30.83
N LEU A 489 4.26 10.69 30.85
CA LEU A 489 2.85 10.72 30.47
C LEU A 489 2.68 11.55 29.21
N VAL A 490 2.08 10.97 28.18
CA VAL A 490 1.65 11.72 26.98
C VAL A 490 0.14 11.90 27.01
N CYS A 491 -0.34 13.11 26.74
CA CYS A 491 -1.76 13.40 26.63
C CYS A 491 -2.09 14.26 25.39
N GLY A 492 -3.30 14.07 24.87
CA GLY A 492 -3.85 14.88 23.79
C GLY A 492 -4.80 15.95 24.31
N ASP A 493 -4.95 17.07 23.62
CA ASP A 493 -5.93 18.12 23.96
C ASP A 493 -6.96 18.38 22.84
N ARG A 494 -7.92 19.28 23.11
CA ARG A 494 -8.95 19.71 22.14
C ARG A 494 -8.46 20.67 21.07
N ARG A 495 -7.28 21.28 21.25
CA ARG A 495 -6.61 22.09 20.21
C ARG A 495 -5.89 21.21 19.18
N GLY A 496 -5.82 19.90 19.43
CA GLY A 496 -5.14 18.93 18.59
C GLY A 496 -3.67 18.77 18.95
N SER A 497 -3.26 19.23 20.13
CA SER A 497 -1.89 19.17 20.61
C SER A 497 -1.59 17.83 21.27
N LEU A 498 -0.36 17.37 21.12
CA LEU A 498 0.23 16.32 21.95
C LEU A 498 1.17 16.94 22.98
N ILE A 499 1.04 16.54 24.23
CA ILE A 499 1.71 17.14 25.38
C ILE A 499 2.39 16.03 26.18
N LEU A 500 3.65 16.24 26.53
CA LEU A 500 4.46 15.31 27.31
C LEU A 500 4.70 15.87 28.72
N PHE A 501 4.50 15.05 29.74
CA PHE A 501 4.70 15.37 31.15
C PHE A 501 5.63 14.35 31.83
N PRO A 502 6.38 14.76 32.87
CA PRO A 502 7.13 13.84 33.70
C PRO A 502 6.19 13.04 34.62
N CYS A 503 6.44 11.76 34.84
CA CYS A 503 5.89 11.04 35.99
C CYS A 503 6.92 11.10 37.11
N SER A 504 6.89 12.14 37.93
CA SER A 504 7.80 12.29 39.06
C SER A 504 7.60 11.14 40.05
N SER A 505 8.55 10.20 40.10
CA SER A 505 8.67 9.26 41.21
C SER A 505 9.31 10.01 42.38
N SER A 506 8.52 10.76 43.16
CA SER A 506 8.98 11.07 44.51
C SER A 506 8.89 9.79 45.33
N SER A 507 10.00 9.07 45.41
CA SER A 507 10.25 8.01 46.39
C SER A 507 10.34 8.57 47.82
N ALA A 508 9.51 9.57 48.17
CA ALA A 508 9.58 10.32 49.41
C ALA A 508 8.20 10.61 50.05
N CYS A 509 7.15 9.86 49.69
CA CYS A 509 5.95 9.74 50.52
C CYS A 509 5.67 8.26 50.79
N ALA A 510 6.52 7.66 51.62
CA ALA A 510 6.27 6.36 52.19
C ALA A 510 5.05 6.43 53.14
N ALA A 511 4.09 5.53 52.90
CA ALA A 511 3.15 4.97 53.85
C ALA A 511 2.29 5.92 54.72
N GLN A 512 1.06 6.19 54.26
CA GLN A 512 -0.10 6.19 55.15
C GLN A 512 -1.27 5.45 54.48
N SER A 513 -1.33 4.14 54.69
CA SER A 513 -2.55 3.36 54.47
C SER A 513 -3.45 3.53 55.69
N ILE A 514 -4.64 4.11 55.54
CA ILE A 514 -5.59 4.20 56.67
C ILE A 514 -6.52 2.98 56.64
N VAL A 515 -6.35 2.13 57.64
CA VAL A 515 -7.24 1.01 58.01
C VAL A 515 -8.03 1.46 59.24
N ASN A 516 -9.36 1.50 59.16
CA ASN A 516 -10.23 1.76 60.30
C ASN A 516 -10.27 0.54 61.23
N GLY A 517 -9.95 0.72 62.52
CA GLY A 517 -10.16 -0.25 63.60
C GLY A 517 -10.49 0.51 64.90
N GLY A 518 -11.65 0.22 65.49
CA GLY A 518 -12.23 0.96 66.61
C GLY A 518 -11.77 0.49 68.01
N THR A 519 -12.10 1.26 69.04
CA THR A 519 -13.10 0.96 70.10
C THR A 519 -13.11 2.06 71.20
N ASP A 520 -14.32 2.42 71.63
CA ASP A 520 -14.79 2.97 72.92
C ASP A 520 -14.16 4.25 73.52
N THR A 521 -14.94 5.34 73.57
CA THR A 521 -15.72 5.77 74.77
C THR A 521 -16.49 7.08 74.50
N VAL A 522 -17.64 7.19 75.14
CA VAL A 522 -18.68 8.22 74.96
C VAL A 522 -18.33 9.54 75.66
N VAL A 523 -18.38 10.66 74.93
CA VAL A 523 -18.88 11.97 75.41
C VAL A 523 -19.48 12.72 74.22
N GLU A 524 -20.77 13.06 74.29
CA GLU A 524 -21.46 13.95 73.35
C GLU A 524 -21.03 15.40 73.59
N ASP A 525 -20.58 16.12 72.56
CA ASP A 525 -21.14 17.44 72.24
C ASP A 525 -20.63 18.01 70.90
N SER A 526 -21.58 18.57 70.15
CA SER A 526 -21.43 19.51 69.03
C SER A 526 -20.76 19.03 67.73
N SER A 527 -21.62 18.93 66.72
CA SER A 527 -21.36 18.78 65.29
C SER A 527 -20.30 19.74 64.72
N ASN A 528 -19.13 19.18 64.42
CA ASN A 528 -18.24 19.68 63.38
C ASN A 528 -17.37 18.49 62.92
N GLU A 529 -17.98 17.53 62.23
CA GLU A 529 -17.20 16.53 61.49
C GLU A 529 -16.53 17.25 60.32
N LEU A 530 -15.28 17.64 60.57
CA LEU A 530 -14.32 18.04 59.56
C LEU A 530 -14.25 16.94 58.51
N GLU A 531 -14.92 17.14 57.37
CA GLU A 531 -14.65 16.37 56.16
C GLU A 531 -13.12 16.37 55.95
N PRO A 532 -12.48 15.21 55.76
CA PRO A 532 -11.06 15.17 55.44
C PRO A 532 -10.92 15.78 54.05
N SER A 533 -10.70 17.10 53.99
CA SER A 533 -10.60 17.80 52.72
C SER A 533 -9.28 17.42 52.05
N TRP A 534 -9.34 16.48 51.12
CA TRP A 534 -8.23 16.09 50.24
C TRP A 534 -7.64 17.30 49.46
N LEU A 535 -8.39 18.41 49.39
CA LEU A 535 -7.92 19.73 48.93
C LEU A 535 -6.67 20.23 49.68
N LEU A 536 -6.49 19.88 50.95
CA LEU A 536 -5.28 20.20 51.72
C LEU A 536 -4.07 19.35 51.29
N GLN A 537 -4.26 18.08 50.91
CA GLN A 537 -3.18 17.21 50.40
C GLN A 537 -2.81 17.50 48.95
N LYS A 538 -3.74 18.05 48.16
CA LYS A 538 -3.50 18.51 46.78
C LYS A 538 -2.34 19.52 46.72
N GLY A 539 -2.19 20.38 47.72
CA GLY A 539 -1.10 21.35 47.82
C GLY A 539 0.30 20.76 48.06
N ALA A 540 0.41 19.49 48.45
CA ALA A 540 1.68 18.84 48.78
C ALA A 540 2.44 18.31 47.55
N LEU A 541 1.77 18.13 46.41
CA LEU A 541 2.40 17.73 45.14
C LEU A 541 2.63 18.96 44.24
N PRO A 542 3.82 19.07 43.61
CA PRO A 542 4.11 20.17 42.69
C PRO A 542 3.19 20.10 41.46
N LEU A 543 2.80 21.27 40.96
CA LEU A 543 2.09 21.40 39.69
C LEU A 543 3.10 21.37 38.55
N GLU A 544 3.17 20.25 37.84
CA GLU A 544 4.15 20.00 36.79
C GLU A 544 3.75 20.69 35.47
N SER A 545 4.74 21.30 34.82
CA SER A 545 4.62 21.91 33.49
C SER A 545 5.03 20.91 32.39
N PRO A 546 4.56 21.07 31.14
CA PRO A 546 4.88 20.13 30.07
C PRO A 546 6.36 20.21 29.64
N LEU A 547 6.97 19.05 29.39
CA LEU A 547 8.35 18.91 28.88
C LEU A 547 8.44 19.19 27.37
N SER A 548 7.41 18.78 26.63
CA SER A 548 7.34 18.92 25.17
C SER A 548 5.89 19.11 24.74
N VAL A 549 5.66 19.96 23.75
CA VAL A 549 4.32 20.24 23.21
C VAL A 549 4.37 20.35 21.69
N LEU A 550 3.65 19.47 21.01
CA LEU A 550 3.37 19.56 19.58
C LEU A 550 2.01 20.21 19.36
N PHE A 551 1.97 21.52 19.18
CA PHE A 551 0.72 22.27 19.06
C PHE A 551 -0.04 21.97 17.76
N GLY A 552 -1.34 21.68 17.88
CA GLY A 552 -2.25 21.63 16.72
C GLY A 552 -1.98 20.49 15.72
N LEU A 553 -1.27 19.44 16.15
CA LEU A 553 -0.92 18.27 15.35
C LEU A 553 -2.10 17.68 14.56
N HIS A 554 -3.28 17.55 15.19
CA HIS A 554 -4.53 17.07 14.56
C HIS A 554 -5.57 18.18 14.33
N GLY A 555 -5.16 19.45 14.35
CA GLY A 555 -6.03 20.60 14.14
C GLY A 555 -7.08 20.83 15.24
N LYS A 556 -8.03 21.74 14.98
CA LYS A 556 -8.97 22.27 15.99
C LYS A 556 -10.00 21.26 16.53
N THR A 557 -10.03 20.04 15.99
CA THR A 557 -10.95 18.98 16.40
C THR A 557 -10.42 18.13 17.55
N GLY A 558 -9.13 18.29 17.91
CA GLY A 558 -8.49 17.57 18.98
C GLY A 558 -7.85 16.25 18.54
N VAL A 559 -6.98 15.74 19.41
CA VAL A 559 -6.48 14.36 19.36
C VAL A 559 -7.59 13.43 19.85
N THR A 560 -7.73 12.24 19.26
CA THR A 560 -8.78 11.27 19.63
C THR A 560 -8.24 10.12 20.46
N SER A 561 -7.07 9.57 20.11
CA SER A 561 -6.37 8.55 20.89
C SER A 561 -4.85 8.71 20.81
N VAL A 562 -4.18 8.13 21.80
CA VAL A 562 -2.75 7.86 21.79
C VAL A 562 -2.52 6.40 22.13
N THR A 563 -1.79 5.69 21.27
CA THR A 563 -1.50 4.26 21.41
C THR A 563 0.01 4.05 21.32
N ILE A 564 0.56 3.19 22.18
CA ILE A 564 2.00 2.88 22.19
C ILE A 564 2.18 1.47 21.65
N HIS A 565 3.05 1.31 20.65
CA HIS A 565 3.35 0.00 20.07
C HIS A 565 4.79 -0.07 19.58
N ARG A 566 5.51 -1.12 20.00
CA ARG A 566 6.92 -1.39 19.64
C ARG A 566 7.84 -0.17 19.81
N GLY A 567 7.68 0.57 20.91
CA GLY A 567 8.49 1.76 21.23
C GLY A 567 8.10 3.04 20.50
N TYR A 568 7.10 3.01 19.62
CA TYR A 568 6.57 4.19 18.94
C TYR A 568 5.27 4.68 19.59
N ILE A 569 5.04 5.98 19.48
CA ILE A 569 3.81 6.65 19.89
C ILE A 569 2.97 6.89 18.65
N TYR A 570 1.70 6.50 18.67
CA TYR A 570 0.77 6.75 17.59
C TYR A 570 -0.35 7.66 18.07
N SER A 571 -0.56 8.78 17.38
CA SER A 571 -1.67 9.69 17.66
C SER A 571 -2.69 9.68 16.54
N THR A 572 -3.97 9.74 16.90
CA THR A 572 -5.08 9.79 15.93
C THR A 572 -5.83 11.11 16.04
N GLY A 573 -6.53 11.47 14.97
CA GLY A 573 -7.42 12.62 15.00
C GLY A 573 -8.51 12.60 13.95
N ARG A 574 -9.42 13.55 14.12
CA ARG A 574 -10.57 13.78 13.23
C ARG A 574 -10.20 14.48 11.92
N ASP A 575 -8.91 14.68 11.67
CA ASP A 575 -8.37 15.06 10.36
C ASP A 575 -8.24 13.87 9.40
N GLY A 576 -8.64 12.67 9.83
CA GLY A 576 -8.60 11.44 9.04
C GLY A 576 -7.19 10.87 8.89
N VAL A 577 -6.34 11.20 9.86
CA VAL A 577 -4.89 10.94 9.83
C VAL A 577 -4.47 10.39 11.18
N TYR A 578 -3.57 9.41 11.15
CA TYR A 578 -2.78 9.04 12.32
C TYR A 578 -1.31 9.37 12.06
N ARG A 579 -0.58 9.69 13.12
CA ARG A 579 0.84 10.05 13.05
C ARG A 579 1.62 9.11 13.94
N GLN A 580 2.77 8.67 13.44
CA GLN A 580 3.76 7.90 14.19
C GLN A 580 4.83 8.87 14.68
N LEU A 581 5.14 8.78 15.96
CA LEU A 581 6.08 9.64 16.64
C LEU A 581 7.12 8.81 17.39
N ARG A 582 8.28 9.42 17.60
CA ARG A 582 9.35 8.92 18.47
C ARG A 582 9.55 9.91 19.61
N LEU A 583 9.94 9.38 20.76
CA LEU A 583 10.50 10.18 21.83
C LEU A 583 12.02 10.17 21.70
N GLN A 584 12.63 11.35 21.62
CA GLN A 584 14.08 11.51 21.63
C GLN A 584 14.42 12.72 22.51
N ASP A 585 15.31 12.53 23.48
CA ASP A 585 15.75 13.58 24.42
C ASP A 585 14.58 14.33 25.08
N GLN A 586 13.56 13.59 25.54
CA GLN A 586 12.30 14.11 26.10
C GLN A 586 11.50 15.04 25.15
N GLN A 587 11.77 15.01 23.85
CA GLN A 587 11.03 15.72 22.82
C GLN A 587 10.26 14.77 21.93
N LEU A 588 9.03 15.15 21.60
CA LEU A 588 8.19 14.42 20.66
C LEU A 588 8.56 14.80 19.22
N GLU A 589 9.01 13.82 18.44
CA GLU A 589 9.34 13.98 17.02
C GLU A 589 8.31 13.24 16.16
N VAL A 590 7.74 13.91 15.16
CA VAL A 590 6.83 13.27 14.19
C VAL A 590 7.65 12.59 13.11
N LEU A 591 7.58 11.26 13.06
CA LEU A 591 8.29 10.48 12.03
C LEU A 591 7.48 10.42 10.74
N GLN A 592 6.20 10.04 10.84
CA GLN A 592 5.40 9.76 9.67
C GLN A 592 3.93 10.10 9.87
N LYS A 593 3.31 10.56 8.78
CA LYS A 593 1.89 10.83 8.67
C LYS A 593 1.24 9.75 7.81
N HIS A 594 0.12 9.22 8.25
CA HIS A 594 -0.59 8.14 7.54
C HIS A 594 -2.06 8.47 7.32
N ARG A 595 -2.52 8.21 6.09
CA ARG A 595 -3.95 8.22 5.74
C ARG A 595 -4.34 6.80 5.31
N PRO A 596 -5.05 6.04 6.16
CA PRO A 596 -5.23 4.59 6.04
C PRO A 596 -6.01 4.18 4.78
N CYS A 597 -7.21 4.75 4.58
CA CYS A 597 -8.01 4.45 3.40
C CYS A 597 -8.87 5.64 2.95
N LYS A 598 -9.24 5.64 1.67
CA LYS A 598 -10.10 6.67 1.09
C LYS A 598 -11.51 6.52 1.68
N GLY A 599 -11.95 7.53 2.42
CA GLY A 599 -13.26 7.54 3.07
C GLY A 599 -13.18 7.60 4.59
N LEU A 600 -12.10 7.17 5.25
CA LEU A 600 -12.03 7.31 6.71
C LEU A 600 -11.76 8.78 7.08
N GLN A 601 -12.84 9.53 7.34
CA GLN A 601 -12.79 10.97 7.57
C GLN A 601 -12.32 11.28 9.00
N TRP A 602 -12.73 10.45 9.96
CA TRP A 602 -12.36 10.59 11.36
C TRP A 602 -11.75 9.29 11.83
N ILE A 603 -10.55 9.34 12.40
CA ILE A 603 -9.94 8.20 13.08
C ILE A 603 -10.13 8.46 14.57
N GLU A 604 -10.63 7.48 15.30
CA GLU A 604 -10.85 7.61 16.73
C GLU A 604 -9.88 6.73 17.53
N GLU A 605 -9.50 5.54 17.03
CA GLU A 605 -8.60 4.64 17.76
C GLU A 605 -7.79 3.72 16.82
N LEU A 606 -6.66 3.22 17.33
CA LEU A 606 -5.79 2.23 16.68
C LEU A 606 -5.63 1.01 17.58
N HIS A 607 -5.91 -0.18 17.05
CA HIS A 607 -5.70 -1.45 17.74
C HIS A 607 -4.66 -2.28 16.99
N PHE A 608 -3.59 -2.65 17.69
CA PHE A 608 -2.59 -3.58 17.18
C PHE A 608 -2.94 -5.00 17.63
N THR A 609 -3.15 -5.90 16.68
CA THR A 609 -3.50 -7.29 16.97
C THR A 609 -2.25 -8.11 17.30
N SER A 610 -2.42 -9.25 17.95
CA SER A 610 -1.31 -10.14 18.34
C SER A 610 -0.57 -10.73 17.14
N ASP A 611 -1.24 -10.91 16.00
CA ASP A 611 -0.64 -11.32 14.75
C ASP A 611 0.06 -10.17 14.01
N GLY A 612 0.00 -8.93 14.52
CA GLY A 612 0.71 -7.76 14.00
C GLY A 612 -0.05 -6.97 12.93
N ASP A 613 -1.38 -7.10 12.84
CA ASP A 613 -2.20 -6.21 12.02
C ASP A 613 -2.50 -4.92 12.80
N LEU A 614 -2.64 -3.82 12.07
CA LEU A 614 -3.15 -2.56 12.59
C LEU A 614 -4.59 -2.40 12.13
N LEU A 615 -5.51 -2.42 13.08
CA LEU A 615 -6.90 -2.06 12.90
C LEU A 615 -7.07 -0.56 13.17
N VAL A 616 -7.64 0.14 12.20
CA VAL A 616 -7.95 1.55 12.29
C VAL A 616 -9.46 1.72 12.45
N LEU A 617 -9.85 2.28 13.59
CA LEU A 617 -11.24 2.48 13.97
C LEU A 617 -11.62 3.93 13.75
N GLY A 618 -12.77 4.17 13.15
CA GLY A 618 -13.17 5.51 12.81
C GLY A 618 -14.52 5.59 12.14
N PHE A 619 -14.79 6.75 11.55
CA PHE A 619 -16.09 7.08 10.99
C PHE A 619 -15.98 7.62 9.57
N HIS A 620 -16.92 7.19 8.74
CA HIS A 620 -17.13 7.68 7.39
C HIS A 620 -18.60 8.01 7.19
N ALA A 621 -18.92 9.30 7.08
CA ALA A 621 -20.29 9.78 7.01
C ALA A 621 -21.14 9.17 8.13
N ASP A 622 -22.11 8.32 7.77
CA ASP A 622 -23.06 7.73 8.70
C ASP A 622 -22.66 6.35 9.24
N ASN A 623 -21.42 5.92 9.00
CA ASN A 623 -20.96 4.58 9.35
C ASN A 623 -19.74 4.60 10.29
N PHE A 624 -19.78 3.71 11.29
CA PHE A 624 -18.59 3.25 12.01
C PHE A 624 -17.84 2.24 11.13
N VAL A 625 -16.53 2.40 11.04
CA VAL A 625 -15.66 1.58 10.20
C VAL A 625 -14.52 1.03 11.02
N VAL A 626 -14.28 -0.27 10.90
CA VAL A 626 -13.07 -0.95 11.37
C VAL A 626 -12.32 -1.41 10.12
N TRP A 627 -11.15 -0.84 9.87
CA TRP A 627 -10.35 -1.09 8.68
C TRP A 627 -9.04 -1.79 9.04
N SER A 628 -8.69 -2.87 8.33
CA SER A 628 -7.42 -3.58 8.53
C SER A 628 -6.36 -3.12 7.55
N SER A 629 -5.19 -2.74 8.07
CA SER A 629 -4.05 -2.32 7.26
C SER A 629 -3.43 -3.46 6.43
N ARG A 630 -3.45 -4.68 6.97
CA ARG A 630 -2.92 -5.89 6.33
C ARG A 630 -3.79 -6.32 5.16
N THR A 631 -5.09 -6.44 5.39
CA THR A 631 -6.03 -6.89 4.35
C THR A 631 -6.41 -5.76 3.41
N GLY A 632 -6.38 -4.51 3.87
CA GLY A 632 -6.84 -3.35 3.13
C GLY A 632 -8.37 -3.25 3.03
N GLU A 633 -9.11 -4.02 3.83
CA GLU A 633 -10.58 -4.07 3.80
C GLU A 633 -11.22 -3.39 5.02
N ASN A 634 -12.47 -2.97 4.85
CA ASN A 634 -13.37 -2.69 5.97
C ASN A 634 -13.86 -4.02 6.54
N ILE A 635 -13.35 -4.42 7.71
CA ILE A 635 -13.82 -5.60 8.45
C ILE A 635 -15.27 -5.39 8.90
N HIS A 636 -15.56 -4.19 9.42
CA HIS A 636 -16.89 -3.78 9.85
C HIS A 636 -17.24 -2.42 9.24
N CYS A 637 -18.49 -2.29 8.80
CA CYS A 637 -19.09 -1.03 8.38
C CYS A 637 -20.52 -1.00 8.92
N ILE A 638 -20.74 -0.27 10.01
CA ILE A 638 -21.98 -0.30 10.78
C ILE A 638 -22.66 1.06 10.65
N SER A 639 -23.86 1.09 10.07
CA SER A 639 -24.63 2.32 9.88
C SER A 639 -25.18 2.85 11.21
N CYS A 640 -24.48 3.83 11.76
CA CYS A 640 -24.79 4.47 13.04
C CYS A 640 -25.56 5.79 12.88
N GLY A 641 -25.64 6.36 11.68
CA GLY A 641 -26.41 7.58 11.39
C GLY A 641 -25.66 8.90 11.64
N GLY A 642 -24.32 8.87 11.56
CA GLY A 642 -23.45 10.06 11.63
C GLY A 642 -22.56 10.07 12.86
N GLY A 643 -21.87 11.18 13.12
CA GLY A 643 -20.94 11.37 14.25
C GLY A 643 -21.58 11.25 15.64
N HIS A 644 -21.64 10.02 16.13
CA HIS A 644 -22.16 9.56 17.42
C HIS A 644 -21.38 10.20 18.57
N ARG A 645 -22.13 10.96 19.37
CA ARG A 645 -21.68 11.75 20.51
C ARG A 645 -21.23 10.87 21.69
N SER A 646 -21.73 9.64 21.76
CA SER A 646 -21.29 8.60 22.69
C SER A 646 -21.40 7.22 22.05
N TRP A 647 -20.33 6.46 22.17
CA TRP A 647 -20.16 5.14 21.59
C TRP A 647 -19.06 4.40 22.35
N SER A 648 -19.03 3.08 22.20
CA SER A 648 -17.97 2.23 22.72
C SER A 648 -17.83 0.99 21.83
N TYR A 649 -16.60 0.55 21.63
CA TYR A 649 -16.26 -0.61 20.82
C TYR A 649 -15.41 -1.58 21.63
N CYS A 650 -15.66 -2.87 21.47
CA CYS A 650 -14.92 -3.95 22.11
C CYS A 650 -14.68 -5.07 21.10
N SER A 651 -13.41 -5.41 20.88
CA SER A 651 -12.99 -6.60 20.15
C SER A 651 -12.49 -7.65 21.13
N SER A 652 -12.94 -8.90 20.97
CA SER A 652 -12.52 -10.03 21.79
C SER A 652 -12.48 -11.31 20.95
N PRO A 653 -11.75 -12.36 21.38
CA PRO A 653 -11.78 -13.66 20.70
C PRO A 653 -13.16 -14.32 20.61
N LEU A 654 -14.13 -13.84 21.39
CA LEU A 654 -15.50 -14.36 21.45
C LEU A 654 -16.46 -13.58 20.55
N ALA A 655 -16.33 -12.26 20.53
CA ALA A 655 -17.25 -11.36 19.85
C ALA A 655 -16.64 -9.98 19.55
N GLU A 656 -17.19 -9.36 18.50
CA GLU A 656 -17.03 -7.98 18.10
C GLU A 656 -18.30 -7.21 18.45
N VAL A 657 -18.16 -6.17 19.27
CA VAL A 657 -19.29 -5.46 19.86
C VAL A 657 -19.12 -3.96 19.69
N PHE A 658 -20.17 -3.29 19.23
CA PHE A 658 -20.23 -1.84 19.07
C PHE A 658 -21.55 -1.33 19.64
N ALA A 659 -21.46 -0.49 20.67
CA ALA A 659 -22.61 0.17 21.29
C ALA A 659 -22.56 1.67 21.01
N PHE A 660 -23.70 2.26 20.66
CA PHE A 660 -23.78 3.69 20.34
C PHE A 660 -25.18 4.24 20.59
N ILE A 661 -25.29 5.55 20.80
CA ILE A 661 -26.60 6.19 21.01
C ILE A 661 -27.17 6.69 19.68
N LYS A 662 -28.42 6.32 19.38
CA LYS A 662 -29.17 6.81 18.20
C LYS A 662 -30.64 6.99 18.56
N SER A 663 -31.23 8.10 18.11
CA SER A 663 -32.66 8.39 18.28
C SER A 663 -33.19 8.25 19.72
N GLY A 664 -32.36 8.56 20.72
CA GLY A 664 -32.74 8.51 22.13
C GLY A 664 -32.63 7.13 22.79
N ASP A 665 -32.05 6.13 22.12
CA ASP A 665 -31.84 4.78 22.66
C ASP A 665 -30.37 4.33 22.48
N VAL A 666 -29.98 3.29 23.21
CA VAL A 666 -28.72 2.56 23.00
C VAL A 666 -28.93 1.50 21.95
N MET A 667 -28.13 1.59 20.90
CA MET A 667 -28.05 0.63 19.82
C MET A 667 -26.87 -0.32 20.06
N LEU A 668 -27.09 -1.62 19.87
CA LEU A 668 -26.05 -2.64 20.01
C LEU A 668 -25.88 -3.40 18.70
N TYR A 669 -24.64 -3.39 18.20
CA TYR A 669 -24.15 -4.34 17.23
C TYR A 669 -23.33 -5.40 17.97
N HIS A 670 -23.71 -6.67 17.83
CA HIS A 670 -23.00 -7.78 18.44
C HIS A 670 -22.82 -8.90 17.42
N ARG A 671 -21.57 -9.32 17.20
CA ARG A 671 -21.24 -10.39 16.26
C ARG A 671 -20.24 -11.35 16.90
N LYS A 672 -20.48 -12.67 16.77
CA LYS A 672 -19.49 -13.67 17.17
C LYS A 672 -18.22 -13.51 16.36
N ALA A 673 -17.06 -13.66 16.99
CA ALA A 673 -15.78 -13.62 16.30
C ALA A 673 -15.74 -14.76 15.26
N GLU A 674 -15.69 -14.40 13.98
CA GLU A 674 -15.52 -15.36 12.88
C GLU A 674 -14.08 -15.28 12.37
N PRO A 675 -13.48 -16.40 11.92
CA PRO A 675 -12.18 -16.35 11.27
C PRO A 675 -12.24 -15.43 10.05
N CYS A 676 -11.11 -14.77 9.77
CA CYS A 676 -11.01 -13.81 8.67
C CYS A 676 -11.61 -14.39 7.38
N GLU A 677 -12.55 -13.65 6.79
CA GLU A 677 -13.25 -14.05 5.56
C GLU A 677 -12.28 -14.13 4.37
N GLN A 678 -11.08 -13.58 4.52
CA GLN A 678 -10.07 -13.44 3.50
C GLN A 678 -8.71 -14.02 3.95
N GLN A 679 -8.04 -14.68 3.01
CA GLN A 679 -6.63 -15.04 3.09
C GLN A 679 -5.87 -14.39 1.92
N VAL A 680 -4.77 -13.69 2.21
CA VAL A 680 -3.85 -13.15 1.20
C VAL A 680 -2.84 -14.25 0.86
N LEU A 681 -2.84 -14.73 -0.39
CA LEU A 681 -1.92 -15.76 -0.88
C LEU A 681 -0.69 -15.15 -1.57
N LEU A 682 -0.90 -14.03 -2.29
CA LEU A 682 0.15 -13.15 -2.79
C LEU A 682 -0.25 -11.71 -2.50
N ALA A 683 0.68 -10.94 -1.93
CA ALA A 683 0.46 -9.55 -1.58
C ALA A 683 0.37 -8.66 -2.82
N SER A 684 -0.50 -7.66 -2.77
CA SER A 684 -0.61 -6.63 -3.81
C SER A 684 0.58 -5.65 -3.73
N LEU A 685 1.15 -5.32 -4.89
CA LEU A 685 2.19 -4.28 -5.02
C LEU A 685 1.57 -2.91 -5.30
N HIS A 686 1.33 -2.59 -6.57
CA HIS A 686 0.72 -1.34 -7.04
C HIS A 686 -0.59 -1.62 -7.78
N GLY A 687 -1.55 -0.70 -7.72
CA GLY A 687 -2.85 -0.86 -8.38
C GLY A 687 -2.87 -0.50 -9.86
N ARG A 688 -1.81 0.16 -10.33
CA ARG A 688 -1.63 0.67 -11.70
C ARG A 688 -0.19 0.48 -12.14
N GLN A 689 0.12 0.94 -13.35
CA GLN A 689 1.47 0.91 -13.91
C GLN A 689 2.49 1.52 -12.94
N ILE A 690 3.61 0.83 -12.79
CA ILE A 690 4.81 1.30 -12.09
C ILE A 690 5.57 2.17 -13.08
N THR A 691 5.80 3.41 -12.71
CA THR A 691 6.36 4.45 -13.59
C THR A 691 7.86 4.64 -13.39
N CYS A 692 8.36 4.27 -12.21
CA CYS A 692 9.76 4.43 -11.85
C CYS A 692 10.23 3.40 -10.82
N VAL A 693 11.53 3.08 -10.86
CA VAL A 693 12.17 2.13 -9.94
C VAL A 693 13.63 2.53 -9.67
N ARG A 694 14.05 2.39 -8.42
CA ARG A 694 15.45 2.55 -8.00
C ARG A 694 15.85 1.49 -6.97
N ARG A 695 17.06 0.95 -7.11
CA ARG A 695 17.69 0.15 -6.07
C ARG A 695 18.25 1.04 -4.97
N LEU A 696 17.90 0.74 -3.72
CA LEU A 696 18.43 1.42 -2.54
C LEU A 696 19.79 0.84 -2.13
N GLY A 697 19.92 -0.49 -2.16
CA GLY A 697 21.12 -1.21 -1.71
C GLY A 697 20.79 -2.65 -1.31
N ALA A 698 21.76 -3.33 -0.71
CA ALA A 698 21.56 -4.64 -0.08
C ALA A 698 21.68 -4.53 1.44
N VAL A 699 20.87 -5.30 2.16
CA VAL A 699 20.93 -5.45 3.62
C VAL A 699 21.40 -6.87 3.92
N GLU A 700 22.48 -6.99 4.70
CA GLU A 700 22.94 -8.27 5.21
C GLU A 700 22.12 -8.66 6.46
N VAL A 701 21.66 -9.91 6.51
CA VAL A 701 20.89 -10.42 7.64
C VAL A 701 21.64 -11.62 8.22
N PRO A 702 22.01 -11.60 9.52
CA PRO A 702 22.74 -12.71 10.13
C PRO A 702 22.06 -14.06 9.91
N GLY A 703 22.80 -15.03 9.35
CA GLY A 703 22.30 -16.37 9.07
C GLY A 703 21.33 -16.50 7.89
N ARG A 704 21.15 -15.45 7.07
CA ARG A 704 20.38 -15.48 5.82
C ARG A 704 21.18 -14.87 4.66
N ALA A 705 20.64 -14.98 3.44
CA ALA A 705 21.19 -14.34 2.25
C ALA A 705 21.04 -12.81 2.31
N THR A 706 21.78 -12.09 1.47
CA THR A 706 21.65 -10.64 1.30
C THR A 706 20.32 -10.30 0.62
N PHE A 707 19.67 -9.23 1.09
CA PHE A 707 18.36 -8.81 0.55
C PHE A 707 18.50 -7.45 -0.13
N ASN A 708 18.18 -7.40 -1.43
CA ASN A 708 18.13 -6.16 -2.19
C ASN A 708 16.84 -5.38 -1.88
N VAL A 709 17.00 -4.11 -1.50
CA VAL A 709 15.89 -3.19 -1.21
C VAL A 709 15.69 -2.26 -2.40
N PHE A 710 14.43 -2.10 -2.80
CA PHE A 710 14.02 -1.29 -3.93
C PHE A 710 12.96 -0.27 -3.52
N VAL A 711 12.87 0.81 -4.28
CA VAL A 711 11.78 1.77 -4.22
C VAL A 711 11.12 1.84 -5.59
N THR A 712 9.80 1.77 -5.61
CA THR A 712 8.96 1.87 -6.81
C THR A 712 7.98 3.02 -6.67
N GLY A 713 7.66 3.71 -7.76
CA GLY A 713 6.60 4.72 -7.83
C GLY A 713 5.57 4.36 -8.90
N SER A 714 4.32 4.76 -8.72
CA SER A 714 3.22 4.35 -9.61
C SER A 714 2.22 5.46 -9.90
N GLU A 715 1.44 5.25 -10.97
CA GLU A 715 0.25 6.03 -11.31
C GLU A 715 -0.87 5.93 -10.26
N ASP A 716 -0.81 4.94 -9.35
CA ASP A 716 -1.73 4.82 -8.23
C ASP A 716 -1.49 5.84 -7.10
N THR A 717 -0.63 6.84 -7.36
CA THR A 717 -0.23 7.93 -6.46
C THR A 717 0.57 7.48 -5.25
N MET A 718 1.17 6.30 -5.30
CA MET A 718 1.98 5.76 -4.19
C MET A 718 3.42 5.52 -4.61
N ALA A 719 4.33 5.62 -3.65
CA ALA A 719 5.63 4.99 -3.71
C ALA A 719 5.70 3.81 -2.72
N CYS A 720 6.42 2.75 -3.07
CA CYS A 720 6.54 1.55 -2.25
C CYS A 720 8.01 1.17 -2.08
N VAL A 721 8.45 1.04 -0.83
CA VAL A 721 9.72 0.40 -0.47
C VAL A 721 9.47 -1.09 -0.33
N LEU A 722 10.28 -1.93 -0.97
CA LEU A 722 10.06 -3.37 -1.04
C LEU A 722 11.38 -4.16 -1.10
N VAL A 723 11.29 -5.43 -0.74
CA VAL A 723 12.31 -6.44 -1.04
C VAL A 723 11.77 -7.39 -2.11
N LEU A 724 12.61 -7.78 -3.05
CA LEU A 724 12.32 -8.90 -3.94
C LEU A 724 12.90 -10.17 -3.31
N SER A 725 12.01 -11.08 -2.90
CA SER A 725 12.45 -12.36 -2.35
C SER A 725 12.81 -13.29 -3.52
N GLU A 726 14.07 -13.72 -3.59
CA GLU A 726 14.52 -14.67 -4.62
C GLU A 726 13.83 -16.05 -4.47
N ASN A 727 13.55 -16.46 -3.22
CA ASN A 727 12.92 -17.74 -2.92
C ASN A 727 11.45 -17.80 -3.36
N SER A 728 10.64 -16.80 -3.01
CA SER A 728 9.23 -16.76 -3.41
C SER A 728 9.02 -16.11 -4.78
N ARG A 729 10.07 -15.46 -5.32
CA ARG A 729 10.03 -14.61 -6.51
C ARG A 729 8.94 -13.53 -6.44
N ALA A 730 8.56 -13.13 -5.22
CA ALA A 730 7.51 -12.16 -4.96
C ALA A 730 8.11 -10.87 -4.38
N ALA A 731 7.46 -9.73 -4.68
CA ALA A 731 7.74 -8.48 -4.00
C ALA A 731 7.07 -8.48 -2.62
N VAL A 732 7.85 -8.17 -1.59
CA VAL A 732 7.39 -8.02 -0.21
C VAL A 732 7.47 -6.52 0.14
N PRO A 733 6.33 -5.81 0.19
CA PRO A 733 6.30 -4.40 0.58
C PRO A 733 6.76 -4.21 2.02
N LEU A 734 7.75 -3.35 2.24
CA LEU A 734 8.23 -2.93 3.55
C LEU A 734 7.49 -1.69 4.06
N ALA A 735 7.31 -0.70 3.19
CA ALA A 735 6.63 0.55 3.51
C ALA A 735 5.90 1.11 2.28
N ARG A 736 4.75 1.75 2.50
CA ARG A 736 3.97 2.41 1.45
C ARG A 736 3.82 3.89 1.78
N LEU A 737 4.17 4.73 0.81
CA LEU A 737 4.21 6.19 0.91
C LEU A 737 3.08 6.79 0.09
N SER A 738 2.18 7.53 0.75
CA SER A 738 0.89 7.97 0.19
C SER A 738 0.68 9.48 0.18
N ASP A 739 1.76 10.27 0.29
CA ASP A 739 1.65 11.73 0.39
C ASP A 739 1.44 12.43 -0.96
N HIS A 740 1.71 11.72 -2.06
CA HIS A 740 1.47 12.24 -3.41
C HIS A 740 -0.01 12.37 -3.73
N ILE A 741 -0.38 13.50 -4.32
CA ILE A 741 -1.77 13.81 -4.74
C ILE A 741 -2.05 13.24 -6.13
N SER A 742 -1.00 12.94 -6.90
CA SER A 742 -1.07 12.45 -8.27
C SER A 742 0.02 11.41 -8.53
N SER A 743 0.15 10.92 -9.77
CA SER A 743 1.15 9.92 -10.14
C SER A 743 2.54 10.31 -9.67
N VAL A 744 3.23 9.37 -9.01
CA VAL A 744 4.68 9.42 -8.86
C VAL A 744 5.27 9.06 -10.23
N ARG A 745 6.26 9.79 -10.73
CA ARG A 745 6.85 9.57 -12.06
C ARG A 745 8.36 9.34 -12.02
N THR A 746 9.03 9.84 -10.98
CA THR A 746 10.49 9.78 -10.89
C THR A 746 10.93 9.67 -9.45
N LEU A 747 12.03 8.95 -9.23
CA LEU A 747 12.68 8.77 -7.95
C LEU A 747 14.16 9.15 -8.07
N ALA A 748 14.69 9.78 -7.03
CA ALA A 748 16.13 10.03 -6.90
C ALA A 748 16.57 9.72 -5.47
N LEU A 749 17.77 9.17 -5.32
CA LEU A 749 18.32 8.71 -4.05
C LEU A 749 19.60 9.46 -3.72
N SER A 750 19.78 9.75 -2.43
CA SER A 750 21.03 10.26 -1.86
C SER A 750 21.39 9.42 -0.65
N MET A 751 22.42 8.58 -0.79
CA MET A 751 22.89 7.71 0.29
C MET A 751 23.44 8.55 1.45
N GLY A 752 23.18 8.10 2.67
CA GLY A 752 23.74 8.64 3.90
C GLY A 752 24.76 7.68 4.53
N PRO A 753 25.52 8.14 5.53
CA PRO A 753 26.30 7.24 6.37
C PRO A 753 25.35 6.26 7.08
N GLY A 754 25.64 4.97 7.02
CA GLY A 754 24.89 3.93 7.71
C GLY A 754 25.85 3.11 8.57
N ASP A 755 25.69 3.18 9.88
CA ASP A 755 26.57 2.46 10.83
C ASP A 755 26.17 0.97 10.95
N GLU A 756 24.87 0.63 10.91
CA GLU A 756 24.34 -0.74 11.06
C GLU A 756 23.24 -1.11 10.02
N GLY A 757 23.22 -0.47 8.85
CA GLY A 757 22.22 -0.73 7.81
C GLY A 757 22.22 0.29 6.66
N LEU A 758 21.20 0.25 5.80
CA LEU A 758 21.05 1.23 4.71
C LEU A 758 20.36 2.49 5.23
N SER A 759 20.98 3.65 4.97
CA SER A 759 20.42 4.98 5.23
C SER A 759 20.42 5.78 3.94
N ALA A 760 19.26 6.29 3.51
CA ALA A 760 19.19 7.16 2.34
C ALA A 760 18.07 8.19 2.44
N LEU A 761 18.27 9.32 1.75
CA LEU A 761 17.19 10.22 1.39
C LEU A 761 16.59 9.81 0.04
N LEU A 762 15.28 9.62 0.04
CA LEU A 762 14.45 9.35 -1.12
C LEU A 762 13.71 10.63 -1.51
N PHE A 763 13.94 11.09 -2.74
CA PHE A 763 13.13 12.10 -3.39
C PHE A 763 12.17 11.43 -4.37
N SER A 764 10.89 11.71 -4.23
CA SER A 764 9.84 11.22 -5.12
C SER A 764 9.09 12.40 -5.70
N ALA A 765 8.85 12.40 -7.01
CA ALA A 765 8.17 13.50 -7.68
C ALA A 765 7.33 13.03 -8.87
N GLY A 766 6.42 13.89 -9.32
CA GLY A 766 5.58 13.59 -10.47
C GLY A 766 4.62 14.71 -10.80
N GLY A 767 3.33 14.39 -10.90
CA GLY A 767 2.31 15.39 -11.26
C GLY A 767 2.12 16.47 -10.20
N ARG A 768 1.41 17.54 -10.59
CA ARG A 768 1.07 18.69 -9.73
C ARG A 768 2.30 19.41 -9.15
N ALA A 769 3.44 19.33 -9.85
CA ALA A 769 4.73 19.87 -9.45
C ALA A 769 5.03 19.61 -7.96
N GLN A 770 4.82 18.37 -7.53
CA GLN A 770 5.01 17.91 -6.15
C GLN A 770 6.33 17.12 -6.02
N ILE A 771 7.10 17.40 -4.96
CA ILE A 771 8.26 16.62 -4.52
C ILE A 771 8.08 16.27 -3.05
N GLU A 772 8.24 15.00 -2.72
CA GLU A 772 8.25 14.50 -1.35
C GLU A 772 9.61 13.88 -1.04
N CYS A 773 10.18 14.24 0.11
CA CYS A 773 11.47 13.77 0.59
C CYS A 773 11.30 12.94 1.85
N TYR A 774 11.85 11.73 1.84
CA TYR A 774 11.81 10.79 2.96
C TYR A 774 13.22 10.33 3.33
N ARG A 775 13.47 10.08 4.60
CA ARG A 775 14.63 9.34 5.09
C ARG A 775 14.22 7.88 5.32
N LEU A 776 14.92 6.97 4.66
CA LEU A 776 14.72 5.53 4.75
C LEU A 776 15.86 4.93 5.56
N LEU A 777 15.51 4.13 6.57
CA LEU A 777 16.45 3.37 7.39
C LEU A 777 16.06 1.89 7.30
N CYS A 778 16.89 1.09 6.64
CA CYS A 778 16.64 -0.34 6.47
C CYS A 778 17.65 -1.19 7.22
N THR A 779 17.15 -2.10 8.06
CA THR A 779 17.95 -3.00 8.90
C THR A 779 17.44 -4.43 8.81
N GLY A 780 18.29 -5.40 9.15
CA GLY A 780 17.89 -6.80 9.22
C GLY A 780 16.91 -7.04 10.37
N ASP A 781 15.85 -7.79 10.09
CA ASP A 781 14.83 -8.21 11.06
C ASP A 781 14.53 -9.71 10.89
N THR A 782 15.19 -10.53 11.72
CA THR A 782 15.05 -11.99 11.71
C THR A 782 13.67 -12.48 12.12
N ALA A 783 12.87 -11.66 12.81
CA ALA A 783 11.52 -12.02 13.26
C ALA A 783 10.47 -11.82 12.17
N SER A 784 10.77 -11.01 11.15
CA SER A 784 9.87 -10.74 10.02
C SER A 784 10.00 -11.76 8.90
N GLU A 785 8.90 -11.96 8.15
CA GLU A 785 8.92 -12.75 6.90
C GLU A 785 9.76 -12.06 5.81
N SER A 786 9.79 -10.73 5.78
CA SER A 786 10.59 -9.94 4.83
C SER A 786 12.09 -9.97 5.10
N ALA A 787 12.52 -10.45 6.28
CA ALA A 787 13.90 -10.41 6.79
C ALA A 787 14.51 -9.01 6.96
N VAL A 788 13.84 -7.97 6.46
CA VAL A 788 14.26 -6.57 6.48
C VAL A 788 13.12 -5.73 7.02
N ALA A 789 13.43 -4.83 7.95
CA ALA A 789 12.54 -3.77 8.40
C ALA A 789 12.95 -2.44 7.75
N CYS A 790 11.98 -1.57 7.46
CA CYS A 790 12.23 -0.23 6.95
C CYS A 790 11.50 0.80 7.80
N GLN A 791 12.25 1.67 8.48
CA GLN A 791 11.71 2.87 9.10
C GLN A 791 11.70 4.02 8.09
N VAL A 792 10.62 4.77 8.07
CA VAL A 792 10.42 5.91 7.17
C VAL A 792 10.21 7.17 8.01
N ILE A 793 10.94 8.22 7.66
CA ILE A 793 10.80 9.55 8.26
C ILE A 793 10.49 10.53 7.14
N HIS A 794 9.39 11.28 7.22
CA HIS A 794 9.09 12.35 6.27
C HIS A 794 9.96 13.56 6.60
N VAL A 795 10.75 14.03 5.63
CA VAL A 795 11.76 15.08 5.83
C VAL A 795 11.27 16.42 5.32
N ALA A 796 10.75 16.47 4.09
CA ALA A 796 10.30 17.72 3.48
C ALA A 796 9.29 17.47 2.36
N SER A 797 8.47 18.49 2.10
CA SER A 797 7.52 18.50 0.97
C SER A 797 7.63 19.81 0.20
N HIS A 798 7.50 19.74 -1.12
CA HIS A 798 7.42 20.90 -2.00
C HIS A 798 6.24 20.75 -2.96
N ARG A 799 5.53 21.86 -3.19
CA ARG A 799 4.53 21.98 -4.25
C ARG A 799 4.54 23.40 -4.79
N LEU A 800 4.68 23.54 -6.12
CA LEU A 800 4.92 24.83 -6.76
C LEU A 800 3.80 25.86 -6.51
N ASP A 801 2.54 25.42 -6.43
CA ASP A 801 1.37 26.30 -6.25
C ASP A 801 0.97 26.52 -4.78
N LYS A 802 1.70 25.96 -3.79
CA LYS A 802 1.35 26.03 -2.36
C LYS A 802 1.21 27.46 -1.85
N HIS A 803 2.10 28.34 -2.29
CA HIS A 803 2.09 29.75 -1.89
C HIS A 803 0.93 30.53 -2.56
N TRP A 804 0.54 30.17 -3.79
CA TRP A 804 -0.64 30.75 -4.47
C TRP A 804 -1.94 30.42 -3.72
N GLU A 805 -2.08 29.20 -3.21
CA GLU A 805 -3.27 28.80 -2.44
C GLU A 805 -3.46 29.60 -1.14
N GLN A 806 -2.37 30.06 -0.54
CA GLN A 806 -2.37 30.81 0.73
C GLN A 806 -2.67 32.31 0.54
N LYS A 807 -2.66 32.84 -0.69
CA LYS A 807 -2.92 34.26 -0.96
C LYS A 807 -4.42 34.59 -0.88
N LYS A 808 -4.80 35.56 -0.02
CA LYS A 808 -6.18 36.06 0.12
C LYS A 808 -6.80 36.55 -1.21
N ASN A 809 -6.00 37.07 -2.13
CA ASN A 809 -6.44 37.61 -3.43
C ASN A 809 -6.10 36.71 -4.63
N ARG A 810 -6.00 35.39 -4.43
CA ARG A 810 -5.59 34.42 -5.48
C ARG A 810 -6.35 34.52 -6.81
N HIS A 811 -7.60 34.97 -6.80
CA HIS A 811 -8.43 35.17 -7.99
C HIS A 811 -7.95 36.32 -8.90
N LYS A 812 -7.02 37.17 -8.43
CA LYS A 812 -6.42 38.28 -9.20
C LYS A 812 -5.02 37.97 -9.72
N LEU A 813 -4.47 36.79 -9.43
CA LEU A 813 -3.11 36.38 -9.79
C LEU A 813 -3.17 35.21 -10.76
N VAL A 814 -2.33 35.23 -11.80
CA VAL A 814 -2.18 34.08 -12.71
C VAL A 814 -1.69 32.89 -11.89
N LYS A 815 -2.48 31.82 -11.92
CA LYS A 815 -2.11 30.56 -11.30
C LYS A 815 -1.01 29.93 -12.15
N MET A 816 0.16 29.66 -11.56
CA MET A 816 1.16 28.78 -12.18
C MET A 816 0.48 27.46 -12.58
N ASP A 817 0.79 26.95 -13.78
CA ASP A 817 0.04 25.86 -14.39
C ASP A 817 -0.10 24.67 -13.42
N PRO A 818 -1.31 24.40 -12.91
CA PRO A 818 -1.53 23.32 -11.95
C PRO A 818 -1.22 21.93 -12.53
N GLU A 819 -1.05 21.82 -13.85
CA GLU A 819 -0.76 20.58 -14.56
C GLU A 819 0.74 20.33 -14.79
N THR A 820 1.64 21.24 -14.37
CA THR A 820 3.08 21.02 -14.47
C THR A 820 3.50 19.73 -13.76
N ARG A 821 4.34 18.94 -14.42
CA ARG A 821 4.84 17.64 -13.95
C ARG A 821 6.36 17.68 -13.87
N TYR A 822 6.90 17.14 -12.79
CA TYR A 822 8.32 16.79 -12.73
C TYR A 822 8.50 15.44 -13.43
N MET A 823 9.22 15.47 -14.55
CA MET A 823 9.39 14.34 -15.46
C MET A 823 10.57 13.45 -15.06
N SER A 824 11.63 14.06 -14.53
CA SER A 824 12.85 13.38 -14.07
C SER A 824 13.51 14.17 -12.95
N LEU A 825 14.18 13.47 -12.06
CA LEU A 825 14.94 14.04 -10.94
C LEU A 825 16.37 13.50 -10.94
N SER A 826 17.35 14.35 -10.60
CA SER A 826 18.74 13.95 -10.38
C SER A 826 19.30 14.64 -9.14
N VAL A 827 19.81 13.87 -8.17
CA VAL A 827 20.57 14.43 -7.04
C VAL A 827 21.92 14.91 -7.56
N LEU A 828 22.38 16.08 -7.12
CA LEU A 828 23.68 16.60 -7.49
C LEU A 828 24.78 15.94 -6.63
N PRO A 829 25.80 15.33 -7.26
CA PRO A 829 26.90 14.71 -6.53
C PRO A 829 27.83 15.74 -5.88
N GLY A 830 28.48 15.37 -4.77
CA GLY A 830 29.61 16.13 -4.21
C GLY A 830 29.28 17.39 -3.40
N THR A 831 28.00 17.74 -3.21
CA THR A 831 27.59 18.97 -2.51
C THR A 831 27.73 18.92 -0.98
N SER A 832 28.14 17.78 -0.40
CA SER A 832 28.19 17.55 1.06
C SER A 832 29.58 17.75 1.68
N ILE A 833 30.54 18.36 0.96
CA ILE A 833 31.96 18.41 1.34
C ILE A 833 32.31 19.78 1.98
N LYS A 834 33.30 19.77 2.89
CA LYS A 834 33.83 20.81 3.81
C LYS A 834 33.92 22.29 3.35
N GLN A 835 33.60 22.63 2.11
CA GLN A 835 33.61 24.00 1.57
C GLN A 835 32.24 24.70 1.68
N LEU A 836 31.16 23.97 1.96
CA LEU A 836 29.83 24.55 2.16
C LEU A 836 29.55 24.68 3.67
N PRO A 837 29.20 25.89 4.18
CA PRO A 837 29.01 26.15 5.62
C PRO A 837 27.90 25.34 6.31
N THR A 838 27.05 24.66 5.53
CA THR A 838 25.92 23.82 5.96
C THR A 838 25.70 22.70 4.94
N SER A 839 25.31 21.50 5.37
CA SER A 839 25.12 20.31 4.52
C SER A 839 23.85 20.36 3.65
N TRP A 840 23.77 21.35 2.76
CA TRP A 840 22.72 21.40 1.74
C TRP A 840 22.86 20.26 0.75
N LYS A 841 21.72 19.68 0.35
CA LYS A 841 21.64 18.74 -0.77
C LYS A 841 20.89 19.38 -1.92
N PHE A 842 21.44 19.29 -3.12
CA PHE A 842 20.81 19.87 -4.30
C PHE A 842 20.22 18.79 -5.22
N LEU A 843 19.15 19.17 -5.92
CA LEU A 843 18.36 18.33 -6.80
C LEU A 843 18.04 19.10 -8.08
N ALA A 844 18.31 18.51 -9.25
CA ALA A 844 17.82 19.01 -10.53
C ALA A 844 16.51 18.31 -10.92
N ALA A 845 15.58 19.04 -11.53
CA ALA A 845 14.30 18.55 -12.03
C ALA A 845 14.05 18.96 -13.48
N ALA A 846 13.65 17.97 -14.29
CA ALA A 846 13.10 18.16 -15.63
C ALA A 846 11.59 18.42 -15.52
N CYS A 847 11.07 19.42 -16.21
CA CYS A 847 9.67 19.83 -16.07
C CYS A 847 8.90 19.79 -17.41
N SER A 848 7.61 19.47 -17.33
CA SER A 848 6.74 19.41 -18.50
C SER A 848 6.41 20.77 -19.12
N ASP A 849 6.59 21.85 -18.37
CA ASP A 849 6.46 23.24 -18.82
C ASP A 849 7.69 23.75 -19.60
N GLY A 850 8.67 22.86 -19.83
CA GLY A 850 9.90 23.16 -20.56
C GLY A 850 11.00 23.82 -19.75
N SER A 851 10.85 23.82 -18.43
CA SER A 851 11.91 24.31 -17.54
C SER A 851 12.82 23.22 -16.99
N VAL A 852 14.04 23.63 -16.64
CA VAL A 852 14.98 22.91 -15.80
C VAL A 852 15.08 23.67 -14.48
N ARG A 853 14.87 22.99 -13.35
CA ARG A 853 14.83 23.60 -12.02
C ARG A 853 15.84 22.96 -11.07
N ILE A 854 16.43 23.75 -10.18
CA ILE A 854 17.32 23.29 -9.10
C ILE A 854 16.66 23.59 -7.76
N PHE A 855 16.64 22.59 -6.88
CA PHE A 855 16.14 22.68 -5.52
C PHE A 855 17.26 22.46 -4.50
N GLY A 856 17.22 23.19 -3.39
CA GLY A 856 18.06 22.97 -2.22
C GLY A 856 17.25 22.40 -1.06
N LEU A 857 17.72 21.30 -0.47
CA LEU A 857 17.20 20.70 0.76
C LEU A 857 18.09 21.10 1.94
N LEU A 858 17.48 21.72 2.94
CA LEU A 858 18.04 21.86 4.29
C LEU A 858 17.31 20.91 5.22
N GLU A 859 17.96 19.80 5.54
CA GLU A 859 17.35 18.73 6.34
C GLU A 859 16.99 19.19 7.76
N ALA A 860 17.89 19.92 8.42
CA ALA A 860 17.67 20.42 9.78
C ALA A 860 16.43 21.33 9.90
N ALA A 861 16.09 22.05 8.83
CA ALA A 861 14.91 22.91 8.77
C ALA A 861 13.70 22.22 8.11
N GLN A 862 13.82 20.96 7.69
CA GLN A 862 12.78 20.22 6.98
C GLN A 862 12.21 20.97 5.77
N LYS A 863 13.08 21.70 5.05
CA LYS A 863 12.68 22.68 4.02
C LYS A 863 13.33 22.35 2.68
N LEU A 864 12.51 22.28 1.63
CA LEU A 864 12.92 22.11 0.24
C LEU A 864 12.55 23.39 -0.54
N VAL A 865 13.56 24.07 -1.09
CA VAL A 865 13.43 25.41 -1.70
C VAL A 865 13.84 25.36 -3.16
N LEU A 866 13.08 26.01 -4.04
CA LEU A 866 13.48 26.23 -5.43
C LEU A 866 14.54 27.34 -5.46
N VAL A 867 15.74 27.03 -5.95
CA VAL A 867 16.89 27.95 -5.92
C VAL A 867 17.26 28.52 -7.28
N ALA A 868 17.03 27.78 -8.37
CA ALA A 868 17.30 28.27 -9.72
C ALA A 868 16.39 27.63 -10.77
N GLU A 869 16.17 28.33 -11.88
CA GLU A 869 15.42 27.81 -13.03
C GLU A 869 15.86 28.37 -14.39
N SER A 870 15.57 27.63 -15.46
CA SER A 870 15.71 28.08 -16.85
C SER A 870 14.66 27.46 -17.75
N PHE A 871 14.25 28.20 -18.78
CA PHE A 871 13.24 27.81 -19.79
C PHE A 871 13.86 27.62 -21.19
N HIS A 872 15.15 27.30 -21.29
CA HIS A 872 15.87 27.20 -22.58
C HIS A 872 15.17 26.32 -23.62
N HIS A 873 14.65 25.15 -23.23
CA HIS A 873 14.08 24.18 -24.16
C HIS A 873 12.75 24.64 -24.79
N GLN A 874 11.96 25.48 -24.10
CA GLN A 874 10.62 25.93 -24.56
C GLN A 874 9.62 24.79 -24.87
N ARG A 875 10.00 23.55 -24.57
CA ARG A 875 9.29 22.29 -24.80
C ARG A 875 9.54 21.38 -23.61
N CYS A 876 8.63 20.45 -23.35
CA CYS A 876 8.71 19.51 -22.22
C CYS A 876 10.11 18.88 -22.12
N VAL A 877 10.76 19.04 -20.96
CA VAL A 877 12.04 18.41 -20.63
C VAL A 877 11.72 17.05 -20.01
N LEU A 878 12.24 15.99 -20.62
CA LEU A 878 11.92 14.61 -20.27
C LEU A 878 12.91 14.02 -19.27
N LYS A 879 14.21 14.30 -19.43
CA LYS A 879 15.28 13.75 -18.59
C LYS A 879 16.27 14.83 -18.16
N VAL A 880 16.78 14.67 -16.94
CA VAL A 880 17.91 15.43 -16.40
C VAL A 880 18.86 14.49 -15.69
N GLU A 881 20.16 14.76 -15.79
CA GLU A 881 21.21 14.01 -15.11
C GLU A 881 22.38 14.92 -14.75
N ALA A 882 22.74 14.94 -13.47
CA ALA A 882 23.82 15.76 -12.94
C ALA A 882 25.08 14.93 -12.69
N PHE A 883 26.24 15.50 -12.97
CA PHE A 883 27.53 14.85 -12.78
C PHE A 883 28.58 15.86 -12.29
N LEU A 884 29.63 15.37 -11.64
CA LEU A 884 30.71 16.18 -11.09
C LEU A 884 31.97 15.90 -11.89
N HIS A 885 32.58 16.94 -12.45
CA HIS A 885 33.92 16.84 -13.02
C HIS A 885 34.95 17.33 -12.01
N THR A 886 36.03 16.58 -11.82
CA THR A 886 37.14 16.94 -10.93
C THR A 886 38.46 16.81 -11.66
N TRP A 887 39.20 17.91 -11.81
CA TRP A 887 40.54 17.86 -12.37
C TRP A 887 41.57 17.38 -11.35
N ALA A 888 42.74 16.93 -11.81
CA ALA A 888 43.84 16.47 -10.95
C ALA A 888 44.30 17.53 -9.91
N GLY A 889 44.08 18.82 -10.19
CA GLY A 889 44.35 19.93 -9.26
C GLY A 889 43.29 20.13 -8.17
N GLY A 890 42.24 19.31 -8.12
CA GLY A 890 41.16 19.38 -7.14
C GLY A 890 40.04 20.37 -7.46
N GLU A 891 40.16 21.13 -8.55
CA GLU A 891 39.07 21.99 -9.05
C GLU A 891 37.87 21.13 -9.48
N ARG A 892 36.66 21.59 -9.15
CA ARG A 892 35.41 20.86 -9.34
C ARG A 892 34.38 21.69 -10.08
N ARG A 893 33.66 21.07 -11.02
CA ARG A 893 32.49 21.68 -11.69
C ARG A 893 31.28 20.76 -11.60
N HIS A 894 30.16 21.33 -11.16
CA HIS A 894 28.86 20.68 -11.17
C HIS A 894 28.25 20.90 -12.56
N LEU A 895 28.11 19.81 -13.31
CA LEU A 895 27.57 19.82 -14.64
C LEU A 895 26.19 19.16 -14.66
N LEU A 896 25.33 19.64 -15.54
CA LEU A 896 23.98 19.12 -15.72
C LEU A 896 23.75 18.86 -17.19
N CYS A 897 23.03 17.78 -17.48
CA CYS A 897 22.51 17.46 -18.80
C CYS A 897 20.99 17.48 -18.73
N SER A 898 20.32 18.10 -19.71
CA SER A 898 18.86 18.10 -19.84
C SER A 898 18.44 17.75 -21.26
N ALA A 899 17.45 16.86 -21.39
CA ALA A 899 17.00 16.33 -22.67
C ALA A 899 15.49 16.53 -22.86
N ALA A 900 15.08 16.96 -24.05
CA ALA A 900 13.72 17.44 -24.30
C ALA A 900 12.96 16.64 -25.37
N THR A 901 11.69 17.00 -25.54
CA THR A 901 10.73 16.39 -26.49
C THR A 901 11.05 16.64 -27.96
N ASP A 902 11.93 17.59 -28.27
CA ASP A 902 12.40 17.89 -29.63
C ASP A 902 13.66 17.11 -30.03
N GLY A 903 14.17 16.23 -29.15
CA GLY A 903 15.37 15.42 -29.40
C GLY A 903 16.69 16.13 -29.09
N SER A 904 16.64 17.34 -28.54
CA SER A 904 17.81 18.09 -28.10
C SER A 904 18.31 17.64 -26.71
N ILE A 905 19.63 17.73 -26.51
CA ILE A 905 20.32 17.48 -25.25
C ILE A 905 21.22 18.70 -24.97
N ALA A 906 20.92 19.45 -23.91
CA ALA A 906 21.64 20.64 -23.49
C ALA A 906 22.51 20.35 -22.26
N PHE A 907 23.75 20.85 -22.27
CA PHE A 907 24.73 20.68 -21.20
C PHE A 907 25.02 22.02 -20.52
N TRP A 908 25.10 22.03 -19.19
CA TRP A 908 25.12 23.23 -18.37
C TRP A 908 26.25 23.17 -17.36
N ASP A 909 26.91 24.30 -17.09
CA ASP A 909 27.68 24.50 -15.85
C ASP A 909 26.77 25.18 -14.84
N ILE A 910 26.49 24.48 -13.74
CA ILE A 910 25.60 24.98 -12.68
C ILE A 910 26.39 25.33 -11.41
N THR A 911 27.73 25.35 -11.48
CA THR A 911 28.59 25.60 -10.33
C THR A 911 28.35 26.99 -9.74
N GLY A 912 28.37 28.03 -10.58
CA GLY A 912 28.11 29.42 -10.15
C GLY A 912 26.73 29.59 -9.50
N PRO A 913 25.63 29.23 -10.19
CA PRO A 913 24.28 29.31 -9.63
C PRO A 913 24.10 28.56 -8.29
N ILE A 914 24.78 27.43 -8.08
CA ILE A 914 24.73 26.71 -6.80
C ILE A 914 25.44 27.51 -5.70
N MET A 915 26.62 28.07 -5.97
CA MET A 915 27.37 28.86 -5.00
C MET A 915 26.58 30.11 -4.60
N ASP A 916 26.03 30.82 -5.59
CA ASP A 916 25.20 32.00 -5.36
C ASP A 916 23.93 31.65 -4.56
N ALA A 917 23.31 30.50 -4.86
CA ALA A 917 22.16 30.01 -4.11
C ALA A 917 22.51 29.74 -2.64
N VAL A 918 23.68 29.16 -2.37
CA VAL A 918 24.14 28.90 -0.99
C VAL A 918 24.31 30.22 -0.24
N ASP A 919 25.02 31.18 -0.83
CA ASP A 919 25.26 32.49 -0.22
C ASP A 919 23.95 33.21 0.11
N ALA A 920 23.01 33.20 -0.84
CA ALA A 920 21.72 33.84 -0.64
C ALA A 920 20.81 33.06 0.33
N LEU A 921 20.94 31.73 0.45
CA LEU A 921 20.25 30.92 1.46
C LEU A 921 20.82 31.13 2.87
N HIS A 922 22.10 31.47 3.02
CA HIS A 922 22.68 31.86 4.32
C HIS A 922 22.22 33.24 4.76
N GLN A 923 22.02 34.17 3.82
CA GLN A 923 21.59 35.53 4.11
C GLN A 923 20.08 35.65 4.35
N ALA A 924 19.28 34.72 3.84
CA ALA A 924 17.83 34.76 3.94
C ALA A 924 17.30 33.86 5.07
N GLU A 925 16.66 34.44 6.10
CA GLU A 925 15.80 33.71 7.04
C GLU A 925 14.45 33.26 6.40
N GLY A 926 14.31 33.33 5.07
CA GLY A 926 13.02 33.37 4.36
C GLY A 926 12.90 32.60 3.03
N GLU A 927 11.94 33.03 2.19
CA GLU A 927 11.72 32.55 0.81
C GLU A 927 12.61 33.34 -0.17
N MET A 928 13.35 32.65 -1.02
CA MET A 928 14.22 33.22 -2.06
C MET A 928 13.50 33.22 -3.42
N GLN A 929 13.73 34.24 -4.25
CA GLN A 929 13.37 34.20 -5.67
C GLN A 929 14.39 33.35 -6.43
N PRO A 930 13.95 32.42 -7.30
CA PRO A 930 14.87 31.54 -8.01
C PRO A 930 15.83 32.33 -8.91
N LEU A 931 17.11 31.97 -8.86
CA LEU A 931 18.14 32.49 -9.75
C LEU A 931 17.89 31.99 -11.18
N ALA A 932 18.31 32.77 -12.18
CA ALA A 932 18.33 32.28 -13.56
C ALA A 932 19.53 31.35 -13.77
N LEU A 933 19.35 30.21 -14.43
CA LEU A 933 20.49 29.43 -14.91
C LEU A 933 21.10 30.10 -16.14
N ASP A 934 22.43 30.06 -16.24
CA ASP A 934 23.18 30.53 -17.40
C ASP A 934 22.81 29.77 -18.68
N ALA A 935 23.22 30.29 -19.84
CA ALA A 935 23.07 29.59 -21.11
C ALA A 935 23.82 28.24 -21.09
N PRO A 936 23.30 27.19 -21.74
CA PRO A 936 24.00 25.92 -21.82
C PRO A 936 25.34 26.07 -22.56
N LEU A 937 26.35 25.34 -22.10
CA LEU A 937 27.68 25.27 -22.70
C LEU A 937 27.62 24.72 -24.13
N VAL A 938 26.79 23.72 -24.36
CA VAL A 938 26.57 23.11 -25.69
C VAL A 938 25.21 22.43 -25.73
N THR A 939 24.54 22.52 -26.89
CA THR A 939 23.31 21.77 -27.17
C THR A 939 23.53 20.86 -28.38
N VAL A 940 23.22 19.58 -28.22
CA VAL A 940 23.36 18.55 -29.25
C VAL A 940 21.98 18.09 -29.69
N MET A 941 21.71 18.15 -31.00
CA MET A 941 20.55 17.48 -31.59
C MET A 941 20.89 15.99 -31.75
N ALA A 942 20.47 15.18 -30.79
CA ALA A 942 20.79 13.75 -30.75
C ALA A 942 19.74 12.89 -31.48
N HIS A 943 18.47 13.30 -31.46
CA HIS A 943 17.34 12.55 -32.00
C HIS A 943 16.37 13.45 -32.78
N SER A 944 15.49 12.83 -33.58
CA SER A 944 14.37 13.52 -34.26
C SER A 944 13.10 13.67 -33.41
N CYS A 945 13.02 12.90 -32.32
CA CYS A 945 11.88 12.84 -31.41
C CYS A 945 12.35 12.91 -29.94
N GLY A 946 11.41 12.91 -29.00
CA GLY A 946 11.70 13.07 -27.58
C GLY A 946 12.70 12.06 -27.01
N VAL A 947 13.57 12.54 -26.12
CA VAL A 947 14.58 11.73 -25.42
C VAL A 947 14.02 11.17 -24.12
N ASN A 948 13.64 9.89 -24.12
CA ASN A 948 12.98 9.25 -22.99
C ASN A 948 13.93 8.61 -21.99
N SER A 949 15.18 8.39 -22.36
CA SER A 949 16.19 7.79 -21.50
C SER A 949 17.53 8.45 -21.71
N LEU A 950 18.27 8.62 -20.62
CA LEU A 950 19.55 9.31 -20.55
C LEU A 950 20.39 8.62 -19.47
N HIS A 951 21.68 8.43 -19.75
CA HIS A 951 22.66 7.96 -18.79
C HIS A 951 24.04 8.52 -19.11
N ILE A 952 24.78 8.97 -18.09
CA ILE A 952 26.12 9.51 -18.23
C ILE A 952 27.10 8.66 -17.41
N ARG A 953 28.26 8.34 -17.98
CA ARG A 953 29.33 7.63 -17.27
C ARG A 953 30.70 8.22 -17.60
N GLU A 954 31.49 8.43 -16.55
CA GLU A 954 32.90 8.82 -16.69
C GLU A 954 33.75 7.63 -17.18
N THR A 955 34.70 7.94 -18.04
CA THR A 955 35.70 7.02 -18.58
C THR A 955 37.01 7.11 -17.78
N PRO A 956 37.88 6.09 -17.81
CA PRO A 956 39.18 6.16 -17.15
C PRO A 956 40.05 7.35 -17.57
N GLU A 957 39.83 7.88 -18.77
CA GLU A 957 40.53 9.04 -19.33
C GLU A 957 39.97 10.40 -18.85
N GLY A 958 38.96 10.42 -17.96
CA GLY A 958 38.33 11.66 -17.47
C GLY A 958 37.35 12.30 -18.47
N ARG A 959 36.92 11.55 -19.49
CA ARG A 959 35.88 11.93 -20.46
C ARG A 959 34.53 11.33 -20.08
N TYR A 960 33.44 11.82 -20.66
CA TYR A 960 32.08 11.35 -20.35
C TYR A 960 31.38 10.74 -21.54
N LEU A 961 30.89 9.52 -21.38
CA LEU A 961 29.97 8.89 -22.32
C LEU A 961 28.54 9.21 -21.93
N VAL A 962 27.81 9.83 -22.85
CA VAL A 962 26.40 10.17 -22.70
C VAL A 962 25.61 9.32 -23.69
N ALA A 963 24.77 8.43 -23.15
CA ALA A 963 23.90 7.58 -23.94
C ALA A 963 22.44 8.03 -23.78
N SER A 964 21.72 8.11 -24.89
CA SER A 964 20.31 8.51 -24.92
C SER A 964 19.47 7.61 -25.82
N GLY A 965 18.21 7.43 -25.44
CA GLY A 965 17.21 6.67 -26.20
C GLY A 965 15.96 7.50 -26.47
N SER A 966 15.35 7.32 -27.65
CA SER A 966 14.25 8.17 -28.13
C SER A 966 12.94 7.43 -28.36
N ASP A 967 11.87 8.21 -28.50
CA ASP A 967 10.53 7.80 -28.93
C ASP A 967 10.52 7.03 -30.25
N ASP A 968 11.43 7.35 -31.18
CA ASP A 968 11.51 6.72 -32.50
C ASP A 968 12.24 5.37 -32.51
N GLY A 969 12.60 4.84 -31.34
CA GLY A 969 13.32 3.57 -31.22
C GLY A 969 14.83 3.67 -31.48
N SER A 970 15.38 4.87 -31.68
CA SER A 970 16.82 5.09 -31.88
C SER A 970 17.60 5.23 -30.58
N ILE A 971 18.90 4.92 -30.65
CA ILE A 971 19.89 5.14 -29.60
C ILE A 971 20.97 6.09 -30.12
N HIS A 972 21.43 7.01 -29.29
CA HIS A 972 22.54 7.90 -29.59
C HIS A 972 23.56 7.86 -28.44
N VAL A 973 24.84 7.84 -28.76
CA VAL A 973 25.94 7.90 -27.79
C VAL A 973 26.90 9.01 -28.22
N CYS A 974 27.27 9.90 -27.31
CA CYS A 974 28.35 10.86 -27.54
C CYS A 974 29.42 10.79 -26.45
N LEU A 975 30.66 11.06 -26.87
CA LEU A 975 31.82 11.19 -25.99
C LEU A 975 32.13 12.68 -25.80
N LEU A 976 32.22 13.11 -24.54
CA LEU A 976 32.43 14.50 -24.15
C LEU A 976 33.76 14.66 -23.41
N GLU A 977 34.43 15.77 -23.66
CA GLU A 977 35.62 16.21 -22.93
C GLU A 977 35.35 17.56 -22.28
N VAL A 978 35.69 17.67 -20.99
CA VAL A 978 35.54 18.90 -20.20
C VAL A 978 36.89 19.59 -20.12
N ALA A 979 36.97 20.83 -20.62
CA ALA A 979 38.21 21.59 -20.65
C ALA A 979 38.05 22.95 -19.94
N LEU A 980 39.11 23.40 -19.27
CA LEU A 980 39.22 24.74 -18.71
C LEU A 980 39.58 25.74 -19.82
N GLY A 981 38.72 26.72 -20.06
CA GLY A 981 38.95 27.80 -21.02
C GLY A 981 40.12 28.67 -20.57
N ARG A 982 41.16 28.78 -21.41
CA ARG A 982 42.36 29.63 -21.18
C ARG A 982 42.24 30.97 -21.91
N GLY A 983 41.19 31.75 -21.62
CA GLY A 983 40.99 33.09 -22.19
C GLY A 983 41.20 34.21 -21.17
N GLU A 984 41.66 35.39 -21.62
CA GLU A 984 42.00 36.55 -20.78
C GLU A 984 40.79 37.24 -20.10
N ALA A 985 39.56 36.81 -20.38
CA ALA A 985 38.34 37.26 -19.70
C ALA A 985 37.60 36.05 -19.10
N ALA A 986 37.96 35.71 -17.86
CA ALA A 986 37.45 34.63 -17.02
C ALA A 986 37.72 33.19 -17.50
N ALA A 987 38.31 32.37 -16.61
CA ALA A 987 38.51 30.93 -16.81
C ALA A 987 37.16 30.19 -16.82
N GLY A 988 36.49 30.14 -17.97
CA GLY A 988 35.19 29.46 -18.14
C GLY A 988 35.32 27.97 -18.45
N THR A 989 34.37 27.16 -18.00
CA THR A 989 34.26 25.73 -18.39
C THR A 989 33.86 25.63 -19.87
N SER A 990 34.50 24.75 -20.62
CA SER A 990 34.15 24.44 -22.02
C SER A 990 33.91 22.93 -22.19
N LEU A 991 32.95 22.57 -23.05
CA LEU A 991 32.60 21.19 -23.36
C LEU A 991 32.80 20.93 -24.86
N GLN A 992 33.61 19.91 -25.18
CA GLN A 992 33.83 19.48 -26.56
C GLN A 992 33.20 18.10 -26.79
N VAL A 993 32.43 17.97 -27.87
CA VAL A 993 31.92 16.68 -28.33
C VAL A 993 32.95 16.04 -29.25
N LEU A 994 33.58 14.95 -28.80
CA LEU A 994 34.66 14.27 -29.53
C LEU A 994 34.11 13.29 -30.56
N GLU A 995 33.13 12.48 -30.17
CA GLU A 995 32.55 11.44 -31.01
C GLU A 995 31.04 11.39 -30.85
N ARG A 996 30.35 10.94 -31.91
CA ARG A 996 28.91 10.69 -31.93
C ARG A 996 28.63 9.41 -32.71
N VAL A 997 27.81 8.55 -32.14
CA VAL A 997 27.33 7.32 -32.78
C VAL A 997 25.82 7.26 -32.60
N SER A 998 25.10 7.07 -33.70
CA SER A 998 23.66 6.85 -33.66
C SER A 998 23.30 5.50 -34.27
N ARG A 999 22.34 4.83 -33.66
CA ARG A 999 21.74 3.60 -34.17
C ARG A 999 20.24 3.83 -34.38
N PRO A 1000 19.80 4.15 -35.61
CA PRO A 1000 18.38 4.24 -35.91
C PRO A 1000 17.74 2.85 -35.83
N CYS A 1001 16.45 2.78 -35.49
CA CYS A 1001 15.70 1.52 -35.38
C CYS A 1001 16.39 0.47 -34.48
N ALA A 1002 17.04 0.91 -33.39
CA ALA A 1002 17.64 0.01 -32.42
C ALA A 1002 16.57 -0.87 -31.75
N HIS A 1003 15.38 -0.31 -31.58
CA HIS A 1003 14.17 -0.98 -31.10
C HIS A 1003 12.98 -0.68 -32.02
N ALA A 1004 11.92 -1.49 -31.90
CA ALA A 1004 10.67 -1.32 -32.67
C ALA A 1004 9.72 -0.29 -32.05
N ALA A 1005 10.02 0.21 -30.85
CA ALA A 1005 9.24 1.20 -30.11
C ALA A 1005 10.14 2.07 -29.21
N HIS A 1006 9.54 3.02 -28.49
CA HIS A 1006 10.20 3.96 -27.58
C HIS A 1006 11.28 3.30 -26.69
N VAL A 1007 12.49 3.87 -26.67
CA VAL A 1007 13.58 3.42 -25.78
C VAL A 1007 13.49 4.16 -24.44
N THR A 1008 12.90 3.52 -23.45
CA THR A 1008 12.64 4.10 -22.11
C THR A 1008 13.71 3.75 -21.07
N GLY A 1009 14.58 2.78 -21.36
CA GLY A 1009 15.71 2.41 -20.52
C GLY A 1009 17.04 2.44 -21.27
N ILE A 1010 18.03 3.14 -20.72
CA ILE A 1010 19.41 3.10 -21.23
C ILE A 1010 20.40 3.18 -20.06
N ARG A 1011 21.43 2.33 -20.08
CA ARG A 1011 22.47 2.27 -19.04
C ARG A 1011 23.83 1.92 -19.64
N VAL A 1012 24.83 2.74 -19.36
CA VAL A 1012 26.24 2.48 -19.72
C VAL A 1012 26.86 1.63 -18.60
N LEU A 1013 27.00 0.33 -18.84
CA LEU A 1013 27.54 -0.62 -17.86
C LEU A 1013 29.06 -0.51 -17.74
N ARG A 1014 29.72 -0.26 -18.87
CA ARG A 1014 31.17 0.01 -18.99
C ARG A 1014 31.37 0.89 -20.24
N PRO A 1015 32.56 1.51 -20.42
CA PRO A 1015 32.83 2.30 -21.63
C PRO A 1015 32.66 1.55 -22.96
N ASP A 1016 32.77 0.21 -22.94
CA ASP A 1016 32.58 -0.66 -24.10
C ASP A 1016 31.19 -1.34 -24.14
N LEU A 1017 30.37 -1.19 -23.09
CA LEU A 1017 29.19 -2.02 -22.88
C LEU A 1017 27.97 -1.19 -22.47
N LEU A 1018 26.96 -1.20 -23.33
CA LEU A 1018 25.73 -0.44 -23.18
C LEU A 1018 24.52 -1.39 -23.13
N LEU A 1019 23.54 -1.08 -22.29
CA LEU A 1019 22.27 -1.78 -22.19
C LEU A 1019 21.13 -0.85 -22.58
N SER A 1020 20.19 -1.32 -23.41
CA SER A 1020 18.97 -0.60 -23.75
C SER A 1020 17.73 -1.47 -23.59
N ALA A 1021 16.62 -0.85 -23.20
CA ALA A 1021 15.34 -1.48 -23.01
C ALA A 1021 14.22 -0.61 -23.62
N SER A 1022 13.22 -1.26 -24.22
CA SER A 1022 12.15 -0.58 -24.95
C SER A 1022 10.78 -1.18 -24.63
N VAL A 1023 9.74 -0.39 -24.92
CA VAL A 1023 8.31 -0.79 -24.86
C VAL A 1023 8.01 -2.01 -25.74
N ASP A 1024 8.87 -2.33 -26.72
CA ASP A 1024 8.79 -3.56 -27.52
C ASP A 1024 9.16 -4.86 -26.75
N GLN A 1025 9.38 -4.74 -25.44
CA GLN A 1025 9.72 -5.83 -24.51
C GLN A 1025 11.08 -6.49 -24.78
N ARG A 1026 12.00 -5.78 -25.44
CA ARG A 1026 13.37 -6.25 -25.70
C ARG A 1026 14.37 -5.51 -24.85
N LEU A 1027 15.25 -6.28 -24.22
CA LEU A 1027 16.46 -5.82 -23.55
C LEU A 1027 17.67 -6.21 -24.42
N THR A 1028 18.38 -5.22 -24.97
CA THR A 1028 19.50 -5.45 -25.86
C THR A 1028 20.80 -4.97 -25.24
N LEU A 1029 21.81 -5.85 -25.24
CA LEU A 1029 23.18 -5.55 -24.85
C LEU A 1029 23.98 -5.16 -26.10
N TRP A 1030 24.72 -4.06 -26.03
CA TRP A 1030 25.47 -3.49 -27.14
C TRP A 1030 26.94 -3.38 -26.78
N ASN A 1031 27.78 -3.68 -27.75
CA ASN A 1031 29.20 -3.37 -27.73
C ASN A 1031 29.40 -1.98 -28.36
N GLN A 1032 29.96 -1.06 -27.59
CA GLN A 1032 30.37 0.25 -28.09
C GLN A 1032 31.80 0.18 -28.61
N ARG A 1033 31.98 0.54 -29.88
CA ARG A 1033 33.27 0.73 -30.53
C ARG A 1033 33.37 2.17 -31.05
N PRO A 1034 34.58 2.69 -31.29
CA PRO A 1034 34.71 3.99 -31.95
C PRO A 1034 33.90 4.02 -33.25
N GLY A 1035 32.95 4.95 -33.36
CA GLY A 1035 32.08 5.10 -34.52
C GLY A 1035 30.95 4.07 -34.69
N GLU A 1036 30.82 3.04 -33.85
CA GLU A 1036 29.87 1.93 -34.08
C GLU A 1036 29.24 1.38 -32.78
N LEU A 1037 27.94 1.02 -32.87
CA LEU A 1037 27.21 0.27 -31.84
C LEU A 1037 26.75 -1.08 -32.39
N VAL A 1038 27.30 -2.18 -31.87
CA VAL A 1038 27.03 -3.55 -32.35
C VAL A 1038 26.19 -4.31 -31.33
N PRO A 1039 25.03 -4.89 -31.71
CA PRO A 1039 24.23 -5.69 -30.78
C PRO A 1039 24.94 -7.01 -30.47
N LEU A 1040 25.06 -7.34 -29.17
CA LEU A 1040 25.66 -8.58 -28.67
C LEU A 1040 24.61 -9.65 -28.39
N SER A 1041 23.53 -9.27 -27.71
CA SER A 1041 22.43 -10.17 -27.38
C SER A 1041 21.14 -9.39 -27.14
N THR A 1042 20.00 -10.03 -27.40
CA THR A 1042 18.68 -9.50 -27.06
C THR A 1042 17.92 -10.55 -26.27
N THR A 1043 17.35 -10.14 -25.14
CA THR A 1043 16.49 -10.97 -24.29
C THR A 1043 15.10 -10.34 -24.23
N PHE A 1044 14.05 -11.15 -24.27
CA PHE A 1044 12.69 -10.67 -24.02
C PHE A 1044 12.40 -10.65 -22.52
N PHE A 1045 11.79 -9.57 -22.06
CA PHE A 1045 11.25 -9.47 -20.71
C PHE A 1045 9.71 -9.46 -20.76
N HIS A 1046 9.07 -9.66 -19.63
CA HIS A 1046 7.63 -9.94 -19.53
C HIS A 1046 6.81 -8.80 -18.94
N VAL A 1047 7.45 -7.68 -18.60
CA VAL A 1047 6.79 -6.44 -18.17
C VAL A 1047 6.32 -5.64 -19.41
N PRO A 1048 5.00 -5.45 -19.62
CA PRO A 1048 4.50 -4.59 -20.70
C PRO A 1048 4.63 -3.11 -20.34
N ASP A 1049 4.55 -2.23 -21.35
CA ASP A 1049 4.62 -0.78 -21.20
C ASP A 1049 5.79 -0.33 -20.32
N LEU A 1050 7.00 -0.72 -20.71
CA LEU A 1050 8.22 -0.42 -19.95
C LEU A 1050 8.34 1.08 -19.70
N ALA A 1051 8.40 1.45 -18.42
CA ALA A 1051 8.52 2.83 -17.98
C ALA A 1051 9.96 3.20 -17.61
N GLU A 1052 10.66 2.34 -16.87
CA GLU A 1052 12.02 2.62 -16.41
C GLU A 1052 12.85 1.33 -16.21
N LEU A 1053 14.17 1.51 -16.29
CA LEU A 1053 15.22 0.52 -16.05
C LEU A 1053 16.20 1.07 -15.00
N ASP A 1054 16.58 0.23 -14.03
CA ASP A 1054 17.72 0.48 -13.16
C ASP A 1054 18.69 -0.71 -13.17
N CYS A 1055 19.99 -0.47 -13.01
CA CYS A 1055 21.04 -1.48 -13.17
C CYS A 1055 22.15 -1.32 -12.15
N TRP A 1056 22.72 -2.44 -11.71
CA TRP A 1056 23.89 -2.48 -10.84
C TRP A 1056 24.75 -3.72 -11.13
N GLU A 1057 25.96 -3.73 -10.58
CA GLU A 1057 26.88 -4.85 -10.67
C GLU A 1057 27.16 -5.42 -9.28
N GLU A 1058 27.42 -6.73 -9.22
CA GLU A 1058 27.74 -7.45 -8.00
C GLU A 1058 28.83 -8.48 -8.29
N VAL A 1059 29.81 -8.59 -7.39
CA VAL A 1059 30.89 -9.58 -7.50
C VAL A 1059 30.50 -10.76 -6.63
N GLU A 1060 30.28 -11.92 -7.25
CA GLU A 1060 29.94 -13.12 -6.47
C GLU A 1060 31.14 -13.64 -5.69
N ALA A 1061 30.91 -14.49 -4.68
CA ALA A 1061 31.95 -15.09 -3.85
C ALA A 1061 33.03 -15.86 -4.66
N GLY A 1062 32.75 -16.23 -5.91
CA GLY A 1062 33.70 -16.83 -6.85
C GLY A 1062 34.50 -15.85 -7.73
N GLY A 1063 34.35 -14.53 -7.52
CA GLY A 1063 35.02 -13.47 -8.29
C GLY A 1063 34.40 -13.16 -9.65
N GLU A 1064 33.30 -13.83 -10.03
CA GLU A 1064 32.56 -13.56 -11.26
C GLU A 1064 31.72 -12.29 -11.12
N LEU A 1065 31.86 -11.35 -12.06
CA LEU A 1065 31.09 -10.11 -12.11
C LEU A 1065 29.73 -10.37 -12.78
N ARG A 1066 28.64 -10.11 -12.04
CA ARG A 1066 27.28 -10.18 -12.56
C ARG A 1066 26.65 -8.80 -12.65
N TYR A 1067 25.89 -8.62 -13.72
CA TYR A 1067 25.05 -7.44 -13.93
C TYR A 1067 23.61 -7.80 -13.64
N TYR A 1068 22.98 -6.98 -12.82
CA TYR A 1068 21.58 -7.06 -12.51
C TYR A 1068 20.86 -5.85 -13.08
N CYS A 1069 19.64 -6.07 -13.53
CA CYS A 1069 18.75 -4.99 -13.87
C CYS A 1069 17.33 -5.25 -13.38
N VAL A 1070 16.65 -4.18 -13.00
CA VAL A 1070 15.24 -4.20 -12.66
C VAL A 1070 14.46 -3.31 -13.63
N LEU A 1071 13.38 -3.85 -14.17
CA LEU A 1071 12.51 -3.24 -15.18
C LEU A 1071 11.13 -3.04 -14.56
N CYS A 1072 10.52 -1.87 -14.76
CA CYS A 1072 9.17 -1.60 -14.28
C CYS A 1072 8.24 -1.05 -15.37
N GLY A 1073 6.94 -1.33 -15.22
CA GLY A 1073 5.88 -1.00 -16.16
C GLY A 1073 4.56 -1.57 -15.64
N GLN A 1074 3.83 -2.33 -16.45
CA GLN A 1074 2.71 -3.15 -15.96
C GLN A 1074 3.22 -4.42 -15.25
N GLY A 1075 3.92 -4.22 -14.13
CA GLY A 1075 4.65 -5.24 -13.41
C GLY A 1075 6.08 -4.80 -13.09
N LEU A 1076 6.83 -5.73 -12.50
CA LEU A 1076 8.21 -5.54 -12.08
C LEU A 1076 8.99 -6.83 -12.36
N GLU A 1077 10.14 -6.74 -13.02
CA GLU A 1077 10.98 -7.90 -13.32
C GLU A 1077 12.45 -7.59 -13.06
N MET A 1078 13.12 -8.54 -12.41
CA MET A 1078 14.55 -8.48 -12.14
C MET A 1078 15.24 -9.55 -12.99
N LEU A 1079 16.24 -9.14 -13.76
CA LEU A 1079 17.04 -10.00 -14.62
C LEU A 1079 18.50 -9.93 -14.15
N CYS A 1080 19.23 -11.02 -14.36
CA CYS A 1080 20.67 -11.09 -14.13
C CYS A 1080 21.41 -11.64 -15.35
N GLY A 1081 22.69 -11.31 -15.49
CA GLY A 1081 23.54 -11.93 -16.50
C GLY A 1081 25.00 -11.61 -16.29
N THR A 1082 25.85 -12.36 -16.98
CA THR A 1082 27.29 -12.14 -17.00
C THR A 1082 27.66 -11.36 -18.24
N ALA A 1083 28.61 -10.42 -18.12
CA ALA A 1083 29.16 -9.76 -19.29
C ALA A 1083 30.16 -10.68 -19.99
N PRO A 1084 30.30 -10.59 -21.33
CA PRO A 1084 31.39 -11.24 -22.03
C PRO A 1084 32.74 -10.69 -21.53
N PRO A 1085 33.80 -11.52 -21.46
CA PRO A 1085 35.13 -11.08 -21.06
C PRO A 1085 35.62 -9.93 -21.95
N ASN A 1086 36.41 -9.00 -21.38
CA ASN A 1086 36.87 -7.78 -22.03
C ASN A 1086 37.31 -8.02 -23.49
N LEU A 1087 36.53 -7.50 -24.44
CA LEU A 1087 36.80 -7.66 -25.87
C LEU A 1087 37.99 -6.81 -26.35
N LEU A 1088 38.51 -5.92 -25.49
CA LEU A 1088 39.60 -4.98 -25.75
C LEU A 1088 41.03 -5.60 -25.78
N HIS A 1089 41.17 -6.93 -25.61
CA HIS A 1089 42.49 -7.59 -25.58
C HIS A 1089 42.70 -8.72 -26.61
N LYS A 1090 42.04 -8.69 -27.77
CA LYS A 1090 42.59 -9.41 -28.94
C LYS A 1090 43.50 -8.48 -29.74
N ARG A 1091 44.79 -8.45 -29.35
CA ARG A 1091 45.86 -8.01 -30.27
C ARG A 1091 45.73 -8.86 -31.54
N LEU A 1092 45.52 -8.21 -32.68
CA LEU A 1092 45.74 -8.82 -33.99
C LEU A 1092 47.15 -9.44 -34.01
N PRO A 1093 47.36 -10.68 -34.47
CA PRO A 1093 48.70 -11.21 -34.62
C PRO A 1093 49.46 -10.33 -35.61
N SER A 1094 50.62 -9.83 -35.18
CA SER A 1094 51.57 -9.15 -36.05
C SER A 1094 51.96 -10.09 -37.18
N GLU A 1095 51.47 -9.84 -38.40
CA GLU A 1095 52.08 -10.40 -39.60
C GLU A 1095 53.49 -9.84 -39.68
N GLY A 1096 54.46 -10.66 -39.27
CA GLY A 1096 55.87 -10.41 -39.47
C GLY A 1096 56.15 -10.47 -40.96
N VAL A 1097 56.53 -9.33 -41.52
CA VAL A 1097 57.25 -9.27 -42.79
C VAL A 1097 58.61 -9.92 -42.56
N GLY A 1098 58.81 -11.09 -43.16
CA GLY A 1098 60.10 -11.76 -43.23
C GLY A 1098 60.61 -11.76 -44.66
N VAL A 1099 61.67 -10.95 -44.88
CA VAL A 1099 62.62 -10.88 -46.00
C VAL A 1099 62.07 -10.46 -47.37
#